data_AF-A0A1T5KZB7-F1
#
_entry.id   AF-A0A1T5KZB7-F1
#
_cell.length_a   1.000
_cell.length_b   1.000
_cell.length_c   1.000
_cell.angle_alpha   90.00
_cell.angle_beta   90.00
_cell.angle_gamma   90.00
#
_symmetry.space_group_name_H-M   'P 1'
#
loop_
_entity.id
_entity.type
_entity.pdbx_description
1 polymer ?
#
loop_
_entity_poly.entity_id
_entity_poly.type
_entity_poly.pdbx_seq_one_letter_code
_entity_poly.pdbx_strand_id
1 'polypeptide(L)'
;MGDGRQATARAYSAFVRWCWAAAVAVLVLAVLLAGPMEESTRAELSRAAIAAAGVAAAASCGWRAVRSVGRRRRAWGLLSLGGVVGLLGNVYAGLVGDPETGDTAYIAALLLGVIGLALFPTVRPRGHELVRMLLDSVVVGGSILYIAVFSVALQGQRFAAEPSLTAYALPVVDALLATLAVLVLTRSPAAERVPLGLVGIGFVLYAVADVAFALLTAGGGFSFGSPVDVGWVGGYLAIAVAARHPAASGSPVTGQRTDGSPVLGTVITFGIFLAAALVRVGQANVVFPWTANVLWATVLVAVAVRQILVVVDNESLRHGLERRVEERTAQLRALASERERTLESVADGIYGVDAAGRVTFINDAGARTLGVAAADLVGSDAHATFHAPGEDGSPFPADGCYITEAVRDGLTATAEQDVYRRPDGKDVPVEVAASPLRADGVVRGAVVVFRDISERREVERIKDEFVSVVSHELRTPLTSIRGALGLLDSGVLDRSSDQAARMVHIALTSSERLGRLVDDILDVERMDAGTTQLELADHRVDGLVAAAVEQVSILADDAGVVLSSDGCPEMVRVDDERIVQTLTNLLSNAVKFSPRGSTVLVSAAPVGDLVEVRVDDQGRGIPPDKLEAVFRRFEQVDASDARERGGTGLGLAIARSIVERHGGRMWAASDGEGHGSSFRLTLPRALVPVLPRRDDALGAPSDERGAAAATRVVVVDDDPYVVDVLRTVLEARGYDVVGVTDGREALEVVEQEHPAAILLDLAMPGTNGAEVLRQLRRSAATAGLPVVVVSGTSPSDARETAALADGWLVKPVDPEGLAATVRDVVRLRPHHEHVLVVEDDDDLRAVLTTVLESAGLIVTSARGLSEARDALANGAEPHLVLLDLRLPDGTGYDLVADLRRSGRLRGTPLVVYTGAEVGPGERADLRLGSTVFLTKGREAPDAVLRPVLDLLDAAAGRAVDGLADPTIPRTP
;
A
#
# COMPACT_ATOMS: atom_id res chain seq x y z
N MET A 1 -21.09 -7.79 53.19
CA MET A 1 -20.96 -6.36 53.61
C MET A 1 -21.96 -5.94 54.70
N GLY A 2 -23.11 -6.61 54.90
CA GLY A 2 -24.13 -6.25 55.90
C GLY A 2 -23.74 -6.47 57.37
N ASP A 3 -23.13 -7.61 57.72
CA ASP A 3 -22.78 -7.94 59.12
C ASP A 3 -21.69 -7.05 59.73
N GLY A 4 -20.71 -6.66 58.93
CA GLY A 4 -19.61 -5.79 59.39
C GLY A 4 -20.09 -4.40 59.81
N ARG A 5 -21.05 -3.82 59.08
CA ARG A 5 -21.61 -2.50 59.39
C ARG A 5 -22.45 -2.51 60.67
N GLN A 6 -23.20 -3.58 60.92
CA GLN A 6 -24.00 -3.72 62.14
C GLN A 6 -23.14 -3.92 63.39
N ALA A 7 -22.02 -4.66 63.27
CA ALA A 7 -21.07 -4.83 64.38
C ALA A 7 -20.37 -3.50 64.73
N THR A 8 -19.96 -2.72 63.74
CA THR A 8 -19.37 -1.38 63.97
C THR A 8 -20.37 -0.40 64.58
N ALA A 9 -21.64 -0.42 64.17
CA ALA A 9 -22.68 0.45 64.72
C ALA A 9 -22.96 0.14 66.21
N ARG A 10 -23.00 -1.15 66.58
CA ARG A 10 -23.15 -1.60 67.97
C ARG A 10 -21.95 -1.23 68.84
N ALA A 11 -20.73 -1.32 68.30
CA ALA A 11 -19.52 -0.91 69.01
C ALA A 11 -19.49 0.61 69.24
N TYR A 12 -19.93 1.40 68.26
CA TYR A 12 -20.00 2.85 68.37
C TYR A 12 -21.06 3.31 69.38
N SER A 13 -22.25 2.69 69.39
CA SER A 13 -23.28 3.01 70.40
C SER A 13 -22.87 2.65 71.83
N ALA A 14 -22.10 1.56 72.00
CA ALA A 14 -21.48 1.25 73.29
C ALA A 14 -20.45 2.31 73.70
N PHE A 15 -19.61 2.80 72.79
CA PHE A 15 -18.65 3.87 73.05
C PHE A 15 -19.32 5.19 73.46
N VAL A 16 -20.39 5.60 72.77
CA VAL A 16 -21.15 6.81 73.11
C VAL A 16 -21.71 6.73 74.55
N ARG A 17 -22.18 5.56 75.00
CA ARG A 17 -22.62 5.36 76.39
C ARG A 17 -21.48 5.52 77.40
N TRP A 18 -20.27 5.05 77.07
CA TRP A 18 -19.08 5.29 77.91
C TRP A 18 -18.72 6.78 77.99
N CYS A 19 -18.84 7.52 76.88
CA CYS A 19 -18.62 8.96 76.86
C CYS A 19 -19.61 9.69 77.76
N TRP A 20 -20.90 9.37 77.65
CA TRP A 20 -21.95 9.94 78.52
C TRP A 20 -21.74 9.58 79.98
N ALA A 21 -21.44 8.32 80.30
CA ALA A 21 -21.17 7.90 81.67
C ALA A 21 -19.99 8.66 82.29
N ALA A 22 -18.89 8.84 81.53
CA ALA A 22 -17.74 9.61 81.97
C ALA A 22 -18.08 11.11 82.15
N ALA A 23 -18.76 11.72 81.18
CA ALA A 23 -19.14 13.13 81.25
C ALA A 23 -20.08 13.42 82.42
N VAL A 24 -21.09 12.56 82.64
CA VAL A 24 -22.01 12.65 83.78
C VAL A 24 -21.25 12.46 85.09
N ALA A 25 -20.32 11.49 85.19
CA ALA A 25 -19.54 11.29 86.40
C ALA A 25 -18.67 12.52 86.75
N VAL A 26 -18.00 13.12 85.76
CA VAL A 26 -17.20 14.35 85.95
C VAL A 26 -18.10 15.52 86.35
N LEU A 27 -19.25 15.69 85.70
CA LEU A 27 -20.19 16.77 86.01
C LEU A 27 -20.80 16.63 87.41
N VAL A 28 -21.24 15.41 87.76
CA VAL A 28 -21.78 15.10 89.10
C VAL A 28 -20.74 15.36 90.16
N LEU A 29 -19.49 14.92 89.96
CA LEU A 29 -18.41 15.22 90.88
C LEU A 29 -18.17 16.73 91.00
N ALA A 30 -18.09 17.46 89.89
CA ALA A 30 -17.89 18.90 89.91
C ALA A 30 -19.00 19.64 90.68
N VAL A 31 -20.26 19.22 90.51
CA VAL A 31 -21.42 19.79 91.24
C VAL A 31 -21.36 19.43 92.72
N LEU A 32 -21.02 18.18 93.07
CA LEU A 32 -20.91 17.75 94.47
C LEU A 32 -19.78 18.48 95.20
N LEU A 33 -18.63 18.68 94.55
CA LEU A 33 -17.49 19.41 95.12
C LEU A 33 -17.72 20.92 95.23
N ALA A 34 -18.57 21.48 94.35
CA ALA A 34 -19.03 22.87 94.44
C ALA A 34 -20.21 23.07 95.41
N GLY A 35 -20.83 21.99 95.89
CA GLY A 35 -21.94 22.02 96.82
C GLY A 35 -21.52 22.37 98.27
N PRO A 36 -22.48 22.68 99.16
CA PRO A 36 -22.22 23.12 100.53
C PRO A 36 -21.82 21.98 101.50
N MET A 37 -21.12 20.95 101.01
CA MET A 37 -20.70 19.80 101.81
C MET A 37 -19.52 20.12 102.72
N GLU A 38 -19.47 19.46 103.88
CA GLU A 38 -18.36 19.55 104.83
C GLU A 38 -17.05 19.10 104.15
N GLU A 39 -15.94 19.78 104.49
CA GLU A 39 -14.64 19.61 103.83
C GLU A 39 -14.10 18.17 103.95
N SER A 40 -14.31 17.52 105.09
CA SER A 40 -13.96 16.11 105.32
C SER A 40 -14.69 15.17 104.37
N THR A 41 -15.99 15.40 104.14
CA THR A 41 -16.81 14.59 103.23
C THR A 41 -16.42 14.82 101.77
N ARG A 42 -16.13 16.07 101.37
CA ARG A 42 -15.61 16.36 100.02
C ARG A 42 -14.24 15.71 99.79
N ALA A 43 -13.37 15.72 100.79
CA ALA A 43 -12.06 15.07 100.72
C ALA A 43 -12.15 13.56 100.54
N GLU A 44 -13.01 12.89 101.31
CA GLU A 44 -13.25 11.45 101.16
C GLU A 44 -13.88 11.11 99.80
N LEU A 45 -14.87 11.91 99.37
CA LEU A 45 -15.50 11.75 98.06
C LEU A 45 -14.49 11.89 96.92
N SER A 46 -13.62 12.91 96.94
CA SER A 46 -12.56 13.10 95.95
C SER A 46 -11.58 11.94 95.92
N ARG A 47 -11.09 11.47 97.08
CA ARG A 47 -10.18 10.32 97.16
C ARG A 47 -10.81 9.05 96.58
N ALA A 48 -12.08 8.79 96.94
CA ALA A 48 -12.83 7.66 96.40
C ALA A 48 -13.05 7.78 94.88
N ALA A 49 -13.38 8.99 94.40
CA ALA A 49 -13.61 9.25 92.98
C ALA A 49 -12.33 9.10 92.14
N ILE A 50 -11.19 9.64 92.62
CA ILE A 50 -9.88 9.50 91.97
C ILE A 50 -9.48 8.02 91.91
N ALA A 51 -9.60 7.29 93.03
CA ALA A 51 -9.29 5.87 93.07
C ALA A 51 -10.19 5.05 92.12
N ALA A 52 -11.50 5.29 92.14
CA ALA A 52 -12.45 4.62 91.25
C ALA A 52 -12.17 4.92 89.77
N ALA A 53 -11.88 6.18 89.42
CA ALA A 53 -11.50 6.57 88.07
C ALA A 53 -10.17 5.92 87.64
N GLY A 54 -9.18 5.88 88.53
CA GLY A 54 -7.90 5.20 88.33
C GLY A 54 -8.05 3.71 88.03
N VAL A 55 -8.87 3.01 88.83
CA VAL A 55 -9.22 1.60 88.59
C VAL A 55 -9.93 1.43 87.24
N ALA A 56 -10.89 2.30 86.93
CA ALA A 56 -11.62 2.24 85.66
C ALA A 56 -10.70 2.44 84.44
N ALA A 57 -9.73 3.35 84.53
CA ALA A 57 -8.73 3.60 83.51
C ALA A 57 -7.78 2.43 83.33
N ALA A 58 -7.19 1.92 84.43
CA ALA A 58 -6.29 0.77 84.41
C ALA A 58 -7.01 -0.49 83.87
N ALA A 59 -8.20 -0.80 84.37
CA ALA A 59 -8.98 -1.95 83.92
C ALA A 59 -9.38 -1.83 82.43
N SER A 60 -9.76 -0.62 81.97
CA SER A 60 -10.12 -0.40 80.57
C SER A 60 -8.91 -0.51 79.64
N CYS A 61 -7.75 0.01 80.05
CA CYS A 61 -6.50 -0.15 79.31
C CYS A 61 -6.04 -1.60 79.26
N GLY A 62 -6.10 -2.34 80.38
CA GLY A 62 -5.76 -3.76 80.44
C GLY A 62 -6.70 -4.62 79.58
N TRP A 63 -8.01 -4.36 79.66
CA TRP A 63 -9.01 -4.98 78.80
C TRP A 63 -8.71 -4.75 77.31
N ARG A 64 -8.25 -3.54 76.95
CA ARG A 64 -7.85 -3.20 75.58
C ARG A 64 -6.53 -3.86 75.18
N ALA A 65 -5.57 -3.95 76.09
CA ALA A 65 -4.28 -4.60 75.84
C ALA A 65 -4.47 -6.06 75.43
N VAL A 66 -5.35 -6.79 76.14
CA VAL A 66 -5.69 -8.19 75.83
C VAL A 66 -6.35 -8.33 74.45
N ARG A 67 -7.07 -7.30 73.98
CA ARG A 67 -7.78 -7.29 72.68
C ARG A 67 -6.98 -6.65 71.53
N SER A 68 -5.73 -6.25 71.79
CA SER A 68 -4.86 -5.62 70.80
C SER A 68 -3.69 -6.55 70.47
N VAL A 69 -3.00 -6.30 69.35
CA VAL A 69 -1.87 -7.12 68.89
C VAL A 69 -0.60 -6.27 68.72
N GLY A 70 0.57 -6.91 68.79
CA GLY A 70 1.87 -6.28 68.50
C GLY A 70 2.20 -5.13 69.45
N ARG A 71 2.70 -4.01 68.88
CA ARG A 71 3.10 -2.84 69.68
C ARG A 71 1.94 -2.19 70.44
N ARG A 72 0.71 -2.27 69.92
CA ARG A 72 -0.49 -1.71 70.58
C ARG A 72 -0.84 -2.44 71.86
N ARG A 73 -0.69 -3.77 71.88
CA ARG A 73 -0.85 -4.58 73.10
C ARG A 73 0.11 -4.11 74.19
N ARG A 74 1.37 -3.84 73.82
CA ARG A 74 2.39 -3.35 74.75
C ARG A 74 2.08 -1.92 75.21
N ALA A 75 1.68 -1.03 74.29
CA ALA A 75 1.30 0.34 74.60
C ALA A 75 0.16 0.43 75.64
N TRP A 76 -0.98 -0.22 75.35
CA TRP A 76 -2.11 -0.27 76.29
C TRP A 76 -1.77 -1.03 77.58
N GLY A 77 -0.92 -2.05 77.50
CA GLY A 77 -0.44 -2.79 78.66
C GLY A 77 0.41 -1.94 79.60
N LEU A 78 1.30 -1.10 79.05
CA LEU A 78 2.12 -0.18 79.84
C LEU A 78 1.29 0.96 80.43
N LEU A 79 0.30 1.49 79.72
CA LEU A 79 -0.65 2.46 80.29
C LEU A 79 -1.46 1.85 81.43
N SER A 80 -1.91 0.60 81.28
CA SER A 80 -2.58 -0.15 82.35
C SER A 80 -1.66 -0.36 83.55
N LEU A 81 -0.40 -0.76 83.31
CA LEU A 81 0.58 -0.99 84.36
C LEU A 81 0.92 0.30 85.10
N GLY A 82 1.14 1.40 84.37
CA GLY A 82 1.36 2.73 84.96
C GLY A 82 0.20 3.16 85.85
N GLY A 83 -1.05 2.99 85.38
CA GLY A 83 -2.24 3.27 86.20
C GLY A 83 -2.31 2.44 87.49
N VAL A 84 -1.94 1.14 87.43
CA VAL A 84 -1.87 0.28 88.63
C VAL A 84 -0.76 0.71 89.58
N VAL A 85 0.43 1.02 89.05
CA VAL A 85 1.58 1.47 89.85
C VAL A 85 1.25 2.78 90.56
N GLY A 86 0.64 3.75 89.86
CA GLY A 86 0.23 5.02 90.46
C GLY A 86 -0.85 4.85 91.53
N LEU A 87 -1.85 3.98 91.30
CA LEU A 87 -2.90 3.70 92.28
C LEU A 87 -2.33 3.03 93.54
N LEU A 88 -1.48 2.00 93.38
CA LEU A 88 -0.86 1.30 94.51
C LEU A 88 0.10 2.21 95.28
N GLY A 89 0.83 3.08 94.57
CA GLY A 89 1.68 4.11 95.16
C GLY A 89 0.89 5.05 96.07
N ASN A 90 -0.24 5.58 95.57
CA ASN A 90 -1.10 6.47 96.34
C ASN A 90 -1.73 5.79 97.56
N VAL A 91 -2.15 4.53 97.42
CA VAL A 91 -2.70 3.73 98.55
C VAL A 91 -1.61 3.46 99.59
N TYR A 92 -0.41 3.09 99.15
CA TYR A 92 0.71 2.79 100.04
C TYR A 92 1.20 4.03 100.81
N ALA A 93 1.38 5.16 100.11
CA ALA A 93 1.74 6.43 100.72
C ALA A 93 0.70 6.88 101.77
N GLY A 94 -0.59 6.68 101.49
CA GLY A 94 -1.67 6.94 102.45
C GLY A 94 -1.66 6.02 103.68
N LEU A 95 -1.21 4.77 103.56
CA LEU A 95 -1.14 3.81 104.66
C LEU A 95 0.10 4.00 105.54
N VAL A 96 1.24 4.34 104.93
CA VAL A 96 2.52 4.52 105.62
C VAL A 96 2.70 5.95 106.15
N GLY A 97 1.93 6.90 105.61
CA GLY A 97 2.04 8.32 105.98
C GLY A 97 3.31 8.98 105.43
N ASP A 98 3.95 8.39 104.41
CA ASP A 98 5.16 8.89 103.77
C ASP A 98 4.84 9.40 102.34
N PRO A 99 4.79 10.73 102.14
CA PRO A 99 4.51 11.33 100.83
C PRO A 99 5.56 11.03 99.77
N GLU A 100 6.83 10.83 100.13
CA GLU A 100 7.93 10.66 99.16
C GLU A 100 7.82 9.33 98.39
N THR A 101 7.30 8.28 99.05
CA THR A 101 7.01 7.01 98.39
C THR A 101 5.85 7.10 97.38
N GLY A 102 4.91 8.02 97.59
CA GLY A 102 3.85 8.33 96.62
C GLY A 102 4.40 9.02 95.38
N ASP A 103 5.25 10.03 95.57
CA ASP A 103 5.88 10.79 94.48
C ASP A 103 6.74 9.89 93.58
N THR A 104 7.52 8.98 94.17
CA THR A 104 8.36 8.04 93.41
C THR A 104 7.54 7.04 92.59
N ALA A 105 6.47 6.49 93.17
CA ALA A 105 5.54 5.62 92.44
C ALA A 105 4.79 6.37 91.32
N TYR A 106 4.46 7.65 91.55
CA TYR A 106 3.85 8.50 90.55
C TYR A 106 4.80 8.79 89.37
N ILE A 107 6.06 9.14 89.64
CA ILE A 107 7.08 9.31 88.59
C ILE A 107 7.27 8.01 87.78
N ALA A 108 7.32 6.85 88.45
CA ALA A 108 7.40 5.56 87.77
C ALA A 108 6.17 5.30 86.89
N ALA A 109 4.97 5.63 87.36
CA ALA A 109 3.73 5.53 86.59
C ALA A 109 3.74 6.43 85.34
N LEU A 110 4.23 7.67 85.47
CA LEU A 110 4.35 8.61 84.36
C LEU A 110 5.40 8.13 83.33
N LEU A 111 6.55 7.60 83.77
CA LEU A 111 7.56 7.01 82.88
C LEU A 111 7.02 5.82 82.08
N LEU A 112 6.22 4.96 82.73
CA LEU A 112 5.52 3.87 82.04
C LEU A 112 4.51 4.42 81.02
N GLY A 113 3.85 5.55 81.34
CA GLY A 113 3.02 6.30 80.41
C GLY A 113 3.78 6.77 79.16
N VAL A 114 4.97 7.34 79.34
CA VAL A 114 5.84 7.83 78.25
C VAL A 114 6.23 6.67 77.33
N ILE A 115 6.71 5.57 77.90
CA ILE A 115 7.10 4.38 77.14
C ILE A 115 5.88 3.77 76.44
N GLY A 116 4.74 3.70 77.12
CA GLY A 116 3.49 3.21 76.55
C GLY A 116 3.06 4.01 75.34
N LEU A 117 3.14 5.33 75.42
CA LEU A 117 2.73 6.23 74.35
C LEU A 117 3.68 6.18 73.14
N ALA A 118 5.00 6.03 73.38
CA ALA A 118 6.01 5.85 72.34
C ALA A 118 5.86 4.54 71.55
N LEU A 119 5.18 3.53 72.12
CA LEU A 119 4.94 2.24 71.45
C LEU A 119 3.72 2.26 70.52
N PHE A 120 2.88 3.31 70.52
CA PHE A 120 1.81 3.39 69.52
C PHE A 120 2.38 3.50 68.10
N PRO A 121 1.82 2.76 67.11
CA PRO A 121 2.33 2.82 65.74
C PRO A 121 2.11 4.21 65.14
N THR A 122 3.20 4.87 64.78
CA THR A 122 3.21 6.10 63.99
C THR A 122 3.68 5.82 62.57
N VAL A 123 3.26 6.63 61.60
CA VAL A 123 3.77 6.55 60.23
C VAL A 123 5.27 6.88 60.25
N ARG A 124 6.10 6.08 59.57
CA ARG A 124 7.54 6.37 59.45
C ARG A 124 7.72 7.64 58.58
N PRO A 125 8.29 8.72 59.12
CA PRO A 125 8.54 9.93 58.34
C PRO A 125 9.64 9.72 57.30
N ARG A 126 9.55 10.44 56.18
CA ARG A 126 10.62 10.52 55.16
C ARG A 126 11.27 11.91 55.16
N GLY A 127 12.60 11.97 55.22
CA GLY A 127 13.42 13.17 54.93
C GLY A 127 12.93 14.48 55.57
N HIS A 128 12.34 15.36 54.76
CA HIS A 128 11.84 16.68 55.15
C HIS A 128 10.70 16.62 56.19
N GLU A 129 9.91 15.54 56.17
CA GLU A 129 8.88 15.31 57.19
C GLU A 129 9.50 15.17 58.58
N LEU A 130 10.70 14.58 58.69
CA LEU A 130 11.40 14.39 59.96
C LEU A 130 11.87 15.71 60.58
N VAL A 131 12.28 16.69 59.76
CA VAL A 131 12.68 18.02 60.23
C VAL A 131 11.48 18.81 60.74
N ARG A 132 10.39 18.86 59.96
CA ARG A 132 9.13 19.48 60.36
C ARG A 132 8.59 18.86 61.66
N MET A 133 8.72 17.55 61.75
CA MET A 133 8.30 16.74 62.87
C MET A 133 9.07 17.03 64.16
N LEU A 134 10.38 17.27 64.08
CA LEU A 134 11.19 17.70 65.22
C LEU A 134 10.81 19.12 65.66
N LEU A 135 10.56 20.02 64.72
CA LEU A 135 10.10 21.38 65.01
C LEU A 135 8.74 21.40 65.71
N ASP A 136 7.79 20.56 65.28
CA ASP A 136 6.49 20.40 65.95
C ASP A 136 6.66 19.98 67.43
N SER A 137 7.55 19.04 67.71
CA SER A 137 7.86 18.60 69.07
C SER A 137 8.49 19.70 69.91
N VAL A 138 9.42 20.48 69.34
CA VAL A 138 10.08 21.61 70.02
C VAL A 138 9.07 22.70 70.35
N VAL A 139 8.16 23.03 69.44
CA VAL A 139 7.15 24.08 69.68
C VAL A 139 6.15 23.64 70.75
N VAL A 140 5.56 22.44 70.62
CA VAL A 140 4.56 21.95 71.56
C VAL A 140 5.17 21.74 72.94
N GLY A 141 6.29 21.00 73.02
CA GLY A 141 6.95 20.71 74.28
C GLY A 141 7.56 21.91 74.94
N GLY A 142 8.22 22.78 74.17
CA GLY A 142 8.78 24.02 74.71
C GLY A 142 7.71 24.98 75.22
N SER A 143 6.54 25.05 74.55
CA SER A 143 5.43 25.91 74.99
C SER A 143 4.78 25.40 76.27
N ILE A 144 4.50 24.10 76.37
CA ILE A 144 3.90 23.51 77.58
C ILE A 144 4.89 23.59 78.75
N LEU A 145 6.16 23.25 78.51
CA LEU A 145 7.22 23.36 79.52
C LEU A 145 7.41 24.81 79.98
N TYR A 146 7.35 25.77 79.06
CA TYR A 146 7.41 27.19 79.39
C TYR A 146 6.24 27.57 80.32
N ILE A 147 5.00 27.21 79.97
CA ILE A 147 3.82 27.47 80.81
C ILE A 147 3.97 26.83 82.20
N ALA A 148 4.45 25.58 82.25
CA ALA A 148 4.61 24.83 83.50
C ALA A 148 5.69 25.43 84.42
N VAL A 149 6.91 25.64 83.90
CA VAL A 149 8.02 26.26 84.64
C VAL A 149 7.66 27.68 85.08
N PHE A 150 6.98 28.43 84.22
CA PHE A 150 6.50 29.78 84.51
C PHE A 150 5.50 29.80 85.66
N SER A 151 4.52 28.89 85.64
CA SER A 151 3.49 28.77 86.68
C SER A 151 4.11 28.47 88.05
N VAL A 152 5.09 27.56 88.10
CA VAL A 152 5.81 27.21 89.34
C VAL A 152 6.71 28.37 89.82
N ALA A 153 7.45 29.01 88.92
CA ALA A 153 8.37 30.11 89.25
C ALA A 153 7.65 31.33 89.84
N LEU A 154 6.46 31.66 89.36
CA LEU A 154 5.62 32.75 89.87
C LEU A 154 5.25 32.57 91.35
N GLN A 155 5.19 31.34 91.84
CA GLN A 155 4.79 31.06 93.21
C GLN A 155 5.94 30.95 94.19
N GLY A 156 7.09 30.42 93.77
CA GLY A 156 8.30 30.43 94.59
C GLY A 156 8.66 31.84 95.07
N GLN A 157 8.40 32.87 94.25
CA GLN A 157 8.56 34.28 94.64
C GLN A 157 7.47 34.83 95.56
N ARG A 158 6.25 34.25 95.57
CA ARG A 158 5.14 34.73 96.41
C ARG A 158 5.18 34.18 97.85
N PHE A 159 5.75 32.99 98.06
CA PHE A 159 5.66 32.27 99.34
C PHE A 159 7.00 32.00 100.04
N ALA A 160 8.13 32.52 99.54
CA ALA A 160 9.47 32.44 100.16
C ALA A 160 9.92 31.02 100.60
N ALA A 161 9.37 29.97 100.01
CA ALA A 161 9.76 28.59 100.22
C ALA A 161 10.55 28.09 99.00
N GLU A 162 11.67 27.38 99.20
CA GLU A 162 12.34 26.66 98.11
C GLU A 162 11.43 25.51 97.67
N PRO A 163 10.96 25.46 96.41
CA PRO A 163 10.11 24.38 95.96
C PRO A 163 10.91 23.08 95.92
N SER A 164 10.30 21.96 96.34
CA SER A 164 10.94 20.65 96.27
C SER A 164 11.32 20.31 94.83
N LEU A 165 12.35 19.48 94.67
CA LEU A 165 12.78 19.01 93.34
C LEU A 165 11.65 18.25 92.61
N THR A 166 10.73 17.63 93.37
CA THR A 166 9.51 17.00 92.84
C THR A 166 8.51 18.02 92.27
N ALA A 167 8.36 19.20 92.87
CA ALA A 167 7.47 20.26 92.37
C ALA A 167 7.86 20.78 90.97
N TYR A 168 9.14 20.68 90.60
CA TYR A 168 9.62 20.98 89.25
C TYR A 168 9.59 19.75 88.33
N ALA A 169 9.85 18.56 88.86
CA ALA A 169 9.93 17.33 88.06
C ALA A 169 8.56 16.90 87.50
N LEU A 170 7.49 16.99 88.30
CA LEU A 170 6.16 16.51 87.87
C LEU A 170 5.61 17.29 86.65
N PRO A 171 5.57 18.64 86.66
CA PRO A 171 5.07 19.39 85.50
C PRO A 171 5.93 19.20 84.24
N VAL A 172 7.23 18.91 84.40
CA VAL A 172 8.14 18.60 83.28
C VAL A 172 7.76 17.26 82.65
N VAL A 173 7.53 16.23 83.46
CA VAL A 173 7.16 14.90 82.97
C VAL A 173 5.76 14.94 82.34
N ASP A 174 4.82 15.70 82.89
CA ASP A 174 3.49 15.88 82.31
C ASP A 174 3.54 16.67 81.00
N ALA A 175 4.38 17.70 80.91
CA ALA A 175 4.62 18.41 79.66
C ALA A 175 5.18 17.48 78.58
N LEU A 176 6.10 16.58 78.93
CA LEU A 176 6.63 15.57 78.03
C LEU A 176 5.55 14.58 77.56
N LEU A 177 4.69 14.12 78.48
CA LEU A 177 3.57 13.23 78.17
C LEU A 177 2.53 13.88 77.25
N ALA A 178 2.11 15.10 77.57
CA ALA A 178 1.18 15.87 76.75
C ALA A 178 1.75 16.12 75.35
N THR A 179 3.04 16.47 75.26
CA THR A 179 3.73 16.67 73.99
C THR A 179 3.76 15.39 73.17
N LEU A 180 4.16 14.27 73.78
CA LEU A 180 4.22 12.98 73.12
C LEU A 180 2.81 12.51 72.68
N ALA A 181 1.77 12.86 73.43
CA ALA A 181 0.39 12.50 73.09
C ALA A 181 -0.11 13.28 71.87
N VAL A 182 0.11 14.59 71.83
CA VAL A 182 -0.19 15.44 70.66
C VAL A 182 0.57 14.93 69.43
N LEU A 183 1.80 14.48 69.63
CA LEU A 183 2.65 13.97 68.58
C LEU A 183 2.14 12.66 67.98
N VAL A 184 1.76 11.73 68.84
CA VAL A 184 1.19 10.44 68.44
C VAL A 184 -0.17 10.67 67.76
N LEU A 185 -0.99 11.57 68.30
CA LEU A 185 -2.27 11.98 67.72
C LEU A 185 -2.13 12.51 66.28
N THR A 186 -1.24 13.48 66.07
CA THR A 186 -1.05 14.14 64.77
C THR A 186 -0.51 13.19 63.71
N ARG A 187 0.26 12.18 64.12
CA ARG A 187 0.94 11.20 63.25
C ARG A 187 0.18 9.89 63.07
N SER A 188 -0.98 9.75 63.70
CA SER A 188 -1.82 8.57 63.57
C SER A 188 -2.86 8.73 62.46
N PRO A 189 -3.25 7.62 61.80
CA PRO A 189 -4.29 7.61 60.78
C PRO A 189 -5.59 8.23 61.29
N ALA A 190 -6.41 8.80 60.39
CA ALA A 190 -7.67 9.46 60.76
C ALA A 190 -8.57 8.63 61.69
N ALA A 191 -8.63 7.30 61.46
CA ALA A 191 -9.40 6.37 62.29
C ALA A 191 -8.90 6.27 63.75
N GLU A 192 -7.63 6.57 64.01
CA GLU A 192 -6.97 6.41 65.32
C GLU A 192 -6.81 7.73 66.08
N ARG A 193 -7.11 8.86 65.43
CA ARG A 193 -7.01 10.18 66.05
C ARG A 193 -7.94 10.34 67.25
N VAL A 194 -9.16 9.81 67.18
CA VAL A 194 -10.12 9.94 68.28
C VAL A 194 -9.63 9.28 69.59
N PRO A 195 -9.26 7.97 69.61
CA PRO A 195 -8.77 7.36 70.84
C PRO A 195 -7.47 7.99 71.34
N LEU A 196 -6.52 8.29 70.46
CA LEU A 196 -5.25 8.89 70.87
C LEU A 196 -5.42 10.35 71.32
N GLY A 197 -6.39 11.07 70.77
CA GLY A 197 -6.78 12.40 71.21
C GLY A 197 -7.38 12.38 72.61
N LEU A 198 -8.19 11.38 72.93
CA LEU A 198 -8.73 11.18 74.28
C LEU A 198 -7.62 10.82 75.30
N VAL A 199 -6.63 10.01 74.90
CA VAL A 199 -5.44 9.77 75.73
C VAL A 199 -4.66 11.06 75.97
N GLY A 200 -4.47 11.88 74.93
CA GLY A 200 -3.80 13.18 75.04
C GLY A 200 -4.55 14.18 75.91
N ILE A 201 -5.88 14.26 75.77
CA ILE A 201 -6.73 15.05 76.66
C ILE A 201 -6.54 14.59 78.11
N GLY A 202 -6.45 13.29 78.35
CA GLY A 202 -6.20 12.74 79.68
C GLY A 202 -4.91 13.26 80.32
N PHE A 203 -3.79 13.19 79.59
CA PHE A 203 -2.50 13.71 80.08
C PHE A 203 -2.47 15.23 80.21
N VAL A 204 -3.17 15.97 79.34
CA VAL A 204 -3.30 17.43 79.47
C VAL A 204 -4.09 17.79 80.73
N LEU A 205 -5.17 17.05 81.03
CA LEU A 205 -5.93 17.25 82.27
C LEU A 205 -5.11 16.95 83.51
N TYR A 206 -4.22 15.94 83.48
CA TYR A 206 -3.24 15.73 84.54
C TYR A 206 -2.26 16.89 84.65
N ALA A 207 -1.63 17.32 83.56
CA ALA A 207 -0.70 18.43 83.58
C ALA A 207 -1.33 19.69 84.18
N VAL A 208 -2.57 20.00 83.79
CA VAL A 208 -3.31 21.16 84.32
C VAL A 208 -3.67 20.97 85.80
N ALA A 209 -4.14 19.79 86.19
CA ALA A 209 -4.49 19.50 87.58
C ALA A 209 -3.26 19.47 88.50
N ASP A 210 -2.14 18.92 88.05
CA ASP A 210 -0.87 18.86 88.79
C ASP A 210 -0.24 20.25 88.93
N VAL A 211 -0.30 21.06 87.87
CA VAL A 211 0.07 22.48 87.98
C VAL A 211 -0.85 23.18 88.97
N ALA A 212 -2.18 23.01 88.89
CA ALA A 212 -3.12 23.62 89.83
C ALA A 212 -2.92 23.13 91.28
N PHE A 213 -2.61 21.86 91.48
CA PHE A 213 -2.29 21.25 92.77
C PHE A 213 -1.00 21.83 93.35
N ALA A 214 0.08 21.87 92.57
CA ALA A 214 1.33 22.51 92.96
C ALA A 214 1.07 23.99 93.32
N LEU A 215 0.23 24.66 92.52
CA LEU A 215 -0.11 26.05 92.72
C LEU A 215 -0.87 26.29 94.05
N LEU A 216 -1.89 25.48 94.33
CA LEU A 216 -2.70 25.65 95.55
C LEU A 216 -1.96 25.17 96.81
N THR A 217 -1.13 24.14 96.69
CA THR A 217 -0.37 23.56 97.81
C THR A 217 0.72 24.52 98.29
N ALA A 218 1.46 25.17 97.38
CA ALA A 218 2.46 26.16 97.77
C ALA A 218 1.85 27.40 98.44
N GLY A 219 0.58 27.70 98.18
CA GLY A 219 -0.18 28.74 98.88
C GLY A 219 -0.84 28.29 100.19
N GLY A 220 -0.62 27.04 100.64
CA GLY A 220 -1.25 26.46 101.83
C GLY A 220 -2.76 26.22 101.72
N GLY A 221 -3.32 26.32 100.51
CA GLY A 221 -4.77 26.34 100.25
C GLY A 221 -5.31 25.11 99.52
N PHE A 222 -4.50 24.06 99.35
CA PHE A 222 -4.98 22.81 98.76
C PHE A 222 -5.58 21.91 99.84
N SER A 223 -6.83 21.51 99.62
CA SER A 223 -7.45 20.36 100.28
C SER A 223 -8.11 19.46 99.25
N PHE A 224 -8.08 18.16 99.52
CA PHE A 224 -8.90 17.21 98.77
C PHE A 224 -10.38 17.60 98.94
N GLY A 225 -11.15 17.51 97.88
CA GLY A 225 -12.50 18.06 97.79
C GLY A 225 -12.60 19.35 96.97
N SER A 226 -11.54 19.70 96.23
CA SER A 226 -11.47 20.93 95.45
C SER A 226 -11.78 20.68 93.97
N PRO A 227 -12.13 21.73 93.19
CA PRO A 227 -12.34 21.59 91.75
C PRO A 227 -11.12 21.04 90.98
N VAL A 228 -9.92 21.06 91.56
CA VAL A 228 -8.71 20.46 90.94
C VAL A 228 -8.85 18.94 90.81
N ASP A 229 -9.51 18.29 91.76
CA ASP A 229 -9.70 16.83 91.76
C ASP A 229 -10.53 16.35 90.55
N VAL A 230 -11.41 17.22 90.03
CA VAL A 230 -12.18 16.99 88.81
C VAL A 230 -11.26 16.81 87.60
N GLY A 231 -10.12 17.50 87.58
CA GLY A 231 -9.11 17.37 86.53
C GLY A 231 -8.46 15.99 86.53
N TRP A 232 -8.05 15.47 87.69
CA TRP A 232 -7.50 14.11 87.80
C TRP A 232 -8.52 13.02 87.46
N VAL A 233 -9.75 13.15 87.96
CA VAL A 233 -10.84 12.21 87.63
C VAL A 233 -11.17 12.26 86.14
N GLY A 234 -11.26 13.45 85.57
CA GLY A 234 -11.46 13.65 84.13
C GLY A 234 -10.33 13.05 83.29
N GLY A 235 -9.08 13.17 83.75
CA GLY A 235 -7.89 12.59 83.11
C GLY A 235 -7.97 11.07 83.01
N TYR A 236 -8.23 10.40 84.14
CA TYR A 236 -8.40 8.95 84.19
C TYR A 236 -9.58 8.49 83.31
N LEU A 237 -10.73 9.17 83.39
CA LEU A 237 -11.91 8.80 82.62
C LEU A 237 -11.71 9.02 81.11
N ALA A 238 -10.99 10.05 80.68
CA ALA A 238 -10.64 10.27 79.28
C ALA A 238 -9.80 9.10 78.72
N ILE A 239 -8.79 8.64 79.48
CA ILE A 239 -7.97 7.47 79.13
C ILE A 239 -8.82 6.18 79.12
N ALA A 240 -9.74 6.03 80.09
CA ALA A 240 -10.65 4.90 80.14
C ALA A 240 -11.56 4.84 78.90
N VAL A 241 -12.16 5.96 78.52
CA VAL A 241 -13.02 6.10 77.34
C VAL A 241 -12.22 5.88 76.06
N ALA A 242 -10.98 6.37 75.98
CA ALA A 242 -10.08 6.11 74.86
C ALA A 242 -9.86 4.61 74.62
N ALA A 243 -9.61 3.86 75.69
CA ALA A 243 -9.44 2.41 75.62
C ALA A 243 -10.73 1.69 75.20
N ARG A 244 -11.91 2.29 75.35
CA ARG A 244 -13.20 1.72 74.91
C ARG A 244 -13.58 2.06 73.47
N HIS A 245 -12.88 2.99 72.82
CA HIS A 245 -13.16 3.36 71.42
C HIS A 245 -12.97 2.18 70.45
N PRO A 246 -13.84 1.97 69.45
CA PRO A 246 -13.74 0.83 68.53
C PRO A 246 -12.40 0.76 67.78
N ALA A 247 -11.89 1.91 67.31
CA ALA A 247 -10.63 1.99 66.57
C ALA A 247 -9.37 1.82 67.43
N ALA A 248 -9.48 1.73 68.76
CA ALA A 248 -8.32 1.58 69.64
C ALA A 248 -7.56 0.26 69.45
N SER A 249 -8.16 -0.76 68.81
CA SER A 249 -7.52 -2.03 68.45
C SER A 249 -6.67 -1.97 67.19
N GLY A 250 -6.87 -0.97 66.32
CA GLY A 250 -6.24 -0.89 65.00
C GLY A 250 -6.89 -1.70 63.89
N SER A 251 -8.06 -2.27 64.15
CA SER A 251 -8.88 -2.88 63.09
C SER A 251 -9.34 -1.79 62.11
N PRO A 252 -9.22 -2.01 60.79
CA PRO A 252 -9.60 -1.00 59.80
C PRO A 252 -11.10 -0.73 59.89
N VAL A 253 -11.48 0.48 60.28
CA VAL A 253 -12.80 1.01 59.94
C VAL A 253 -12.77 1.17 58.43
N THR A 254 -13.66 0.48 57.70
CA THR A 254 -13.72 0.51 56.24
C THR A 254 -13.88 1.94 55.75
N GLY A 255 -12.75 2.55 55.39
CA GLY A 255 -12.62 3.91 54.88
C GLY A 255 -11.22 4.05 54.30
N GLN A 256 -11.12 4.61 53.10
CA GLN A 256 -9.85 4.83 52.41
C GLN A 256 -8.86 5.56 53.32
N ARG A 257 -7.57 5.22 53.18
CA ARG A 257 -6.46 6.03 53.67
C ARG A 257 -6.62 7.44 53.10
N THR A 258 -7.19 8.33 53.88
CA THR A 258 -7.10 9.76 53.62
C THR A 258 -5.81 10.22 54.27
N ASP A 259 -4.92 10.81 53.47
CA ASP A 259 -3.78 11.53 54.00
C ASP A 259 -4.30 12.55 55.02
N GLY A 260 -3.83 12.41 56.25
CA GLY A 260 -4.37 13.18 57.35
C GLY A 260 -4.18 14.68 57.09
N SER A 261 -5.24 15.47 57.23
CA SER A 261 -5.16 16.92 56.97
C SER A 261 -4.03 17.58 57.79
N PRO A 262 -3.04 18.23 57.15
CA PRO A 262 -1.95 18.93 57.82
C PRO A 262 -2.43 20.14 58.63
N VAL A 263 -3.69 20.55 58.45
CA VAL A 263 -4.33 21.66 59.15
C VAL A 263 -4.45 21.38 60.65
N LEU A 264 -4.81 20.14 61.05
CA LEU A 264 -5.04 19.83 62.46
C LEU A 264 -3.77 19.95 63.31
N GLY A 265 -2.64 19.43 62.80
CA GLY A 265 -1.34 19.58 63.47
C GLY A 265 -0.88 21.05 63.50
N THR A 266 -1.23 21.83 62.47
CA THR A 266 -0.91 23.26 62.43
C THR A 266 -1.71 24.04 63.47
N VAL A 267 -3.01 23.79 63.57
CA VAL A 267 -3.92 24.44 64.52
C VAL A 267 -3.53 24.13 65.98
N ILE A 268 -3.21 22.88 66.30
CA ILE A 268 -2.82 22.49 67.67
C ILE A 268 -1.53 23.18 68.09
N THR A 269 -0.47 23.11 67.26
CA THR A 269 0.82 23.74 67.56
C THR A 269 0.67 25.25 67.74
N PHE A 270 -0.10 25.91 66.87
CA PHE A 270 -0.30 27.36 66.94
C PHE A 270 -1.16 27.77 68.14
N GLY A 271 -2.19 27.00 68.47
CA GLY A 271 -3.03 27.24 69.65
C GLY A 271 -2.25 27.16 70.95
N ILE A 272 -1.37 26.16 71.09
CA ILE A 272 -0.52 26.02 72.28
C ILE A 272 0.51 27.16 72.37
N PHE A 273 1.14 27.51 71.24
CA PHE A 273 2.05 28.66 71.20
C PHE A 273 1.35 29.98 71.55
N LEU A 274 0.16 30.22 71.02
CA LEU A 274 -0.66 31.39 71.32
C LEU A 274 -1.02 31.45 72.81
N ALA A 275 -1.39 30.32 73.41
CA ALA A 275 -1.63 30.24 74.85
C ALA A 275 -0.38 30.61 75.66
N ALA A 276 0.78 30.07 75.30
CA ALA A 276 2.05 30.42 75.95
C ALA A 276 2.43 31.90 75.77
N ALA A 277 2.16 32.48 74.59
CA ALA A 277 2.36 33.91 74.32
C ALA A 277 1.44 34.78 75.17
N LEU A 278 0.16 34.44 75.27
CA LEU A 278 -0.82 35.16 76.08
C LEU A 278 -0.46 35.13 77.57
N VAL A 279 0.01 33.97 78.07
CA VAL A 279 0.51 33.85 79.44
C VAL A 279 1.71 34.78 79.67
N ARG A 280 2.67 34.82 78.74
CA ARG A 280 3.84 35.72 78.80
C ARG A 280 3.44 37.20 78.81
N VAL A 281 2.53 37.59 77.91
CA VAL A 281 2.08 38.99 77.74
C VAL A 281 1.25 39.44 78.95
N GLY A 282 0.36 38.60 79.46
CA GLY A 282 -0.54 38.94 80.56
C GLY A 282 0.16 39.25 81.88
N GLN A 283 1.45 38.97 82.02
CA GLN A 283 2.22 39.19 83.24
C GLN A 283 3.60 39.83 83.01
N ALA A 284 3.69 40.72 82.00
CA ALA A 284 4.91 41.37 81.55
C ALA A 284 5.74 42.14 82.62
N ASN A 285 5.18 42.37 83.81
CA ASN A 285 5.82 43.12 84.91
C ASN A 285 6.63 42.25 85.89
N VAL A 286 6.80 40.96 85.64
CA VAL A 286 7.54 40.03 86.52
C VAL A 286 8.94 39.75 85.94
N VAL A 287 9.98 39.76 86.78
CA VAL A 287 11.36 39.45 86.37
C VAL A 287 11.55 37.93 86.31
N PHE A 288 11.79 37.40 85.11
CA PHE A 288 11.87 35.96 84.87
C PHE A 288 13.31 35.41 84.94
N PRO A 289 13.49 34.13 85.30
CA PRO A 289 14.75 33.42 85.09
C PRO A 289 15.17 33.49 83.61
N TRP A 290 16.46 33.73 83.35
CA TRP A 290 17.00 33.79 82.00
C TRP A 290 16.72 32.52 81.18
N THR A 291 16.64 31.36 81.85
CA THR A 291 16.30 30.06 81.25
C THR A 291 14.91 30.05 80.60
N ALA A 292 13.91 30.67 81.22
CA ALA A 292 12.56 30.78 80.66
C ALA A 292 12.54 31.67 79.40
N ASN A 293 13.32 32.75 79.40
CA ASN A 293 13.45 33.63 78.23
C ASN A 293 14.16 32.94 77.05
N VAL A 294 15.21 32.16 77.34
CA VAL A 294 15.89 31.33 76.32
C VAL A 294 14.95 30.28 75.75
N LEU A 295 14.16 29.61 76.59
CA LEU A 295 13.15 28.64 76.13
C LEU A 295 12.11 29.30 75.23
N TRP A 296 11.60 30.49 75.60
CA TRP A 296 10.64 31.24 74.79
C TRP A 296 11.20 31.64 73.41
N ALA A 297 12.44 32.16 73.38
CA ALA A 297 13.11 32.51 72.13
C ALA A 297 13.29 31.28 71.23
N THR A 298 13.66 30.14 71.83
CA THR A 298 13.82 28.87 71.11
C THR A 298 12.52 28.40 70.46
N VAL A 299 11.40 28.46 71.21
CA VAL A 299 10.07 28.14 70.68
C VAL A 299 9.67 29.08 69.55
N LEU A 300 9.90 30.39 69.70
CA LEU A 300 9.58 31.38 68.66
C LEU A 300 10.33 31.11 67.35
N VAL A 301 11.63 30.81 67.43
CA VAL A 301 12.44 30.45 66.26
C VAL A 301 11.94 29.16 65.62
N ALA A 302 11.63 28.14 66.42
CA ALA A 302 11.10 26.88 65.91
C ALA A 302 9.76 27.06 65.17
N VAL A 303 8.88 27.95 65.65
CA VAL A 303 7.62 28.31 64.96
C VAL A 303 7.90 28.96 63.61
N ALA A 304 8.81 29.94 63.56
CA ALA A 304 9.15 30.66 62.33
C ALA A 304 9.74 29.73 61.27
N VAL A 305 10.73 28.91 61.64
CA VAL A 305 11.36 27.93 60.73
C VAL A 305 10.33 26.92 60.22
N ARG A 306 9.47 26.42 61.11
CA ARG A 306 8.38 25.53 60.74
C ARG A 306 7.47 26.17 59.69
N GLN A 307 7.04 27.42 59.89
CA GLN A 307 6.11 28.10 58.98
C GLN A 307 6.71 28.28 57.58
N ILE A 308 8.00 28.61 57.50
CA ILE A 308 8.71 28.75 56.22
C ILE A 308 8.70 27.42 55.45
N LEU A 309 9.01 26.30 56.12
CA LEU A 309 8.99 24.98 55.47
C LEU A 309 7.61 24.62 54.92
N VAL A 310 6.53 24.92 55.64
CA VAL A 310 5.16 24.65 55.15
C VAL A 310 4.83 25.43 53.89
N VAL A 311 5.24 26.69 53.81
CA VAL A 311 4.98 27.54 52.65
C VAL A 311 5.76 27.03 51.43
N VAL A 312 7.04 26.71 51.60
CA VAL A 312 7.90 26.18 50.52
C VAL A 312 7.37 24.84 50.00
N ASP A 313 6.98 23.92 50.88
CA ASP A 313 6.39 22.63 50.48
C ASP A 313 5.10 22.84 49.66
N ASN A 314 4.22 23.73 50.11
CA ASN A 314 2.95 23.99 49.45
C ASN A 314 3.15 24.60 48.04
N GLU A 315 4.10 25.51 47.90
CA GLU A 315 4.44 26.12 46.62
C GLU A 315 5.06 25.11 45.64
N SER A 316 5.92 24.21 46.13
CA SER A 316 6.50 23.14 45.31
C SER A 316 5.45 22.16 44.79
N LEU A 317 4.48 21.79 45.63
CA LEU A 317 3.37 20.90 45.27
C LEU A 317 2.46 21.55 44.24
N ARG A 318 2.19 22.85 44.37
CA ARG A 318 1.35 23.60 43.42
C ARG A 318 1.95 23.57 42.01
N HIS A 319 3.21 23.99 41.88
CA HIS A 319 3.90 23.99 40.58
C HIS A 319 4.04 22.58 39.98
N GLY A 320 4.28 21.57 40.81
CA GLY A 320 4.35 20.18 40.35
C GLY A 320 3.01 19.60 39.92
N LEU A 321 1.88 20.11 40.42
CA LEU A 321 0.55 19.72 39.95
C LEU A 321 0.20 20.43 38.65
N GLU A 322 0.47 21.73 38.55
CA GLU A 322 0.26 22.53 37.34
C GLU A 322 0.98 21.92 36.14
N ARG A 323 2.27 21.58 36.27
CA ARG A 323 3.02 20.86 35.23
C ARG A 323 2.38 19.54 34.80
N ARG A 324 1.94 18.71 35.76
CA ARG A 324 1.30 17.43 35.45
C ARG A 324 -0.03 17.59 34.74
N VAL A 325 -0.79 18.64 35.07
CA VAL A 325 -2.04 18.98 34.37
C VAL A 325 -1.72 19.43 32.95
N GLU A 326 -0.77 20.34 32.77
CA GLU A 326 -0.34 20.81 31.44
C GLU A 326 0.14 19.65 30.55
N GLU A 327 1.02 18.79 31.06
CA GLU A 327 1.53 17.60 30.36
C GLU A 327 0.39 16.65 29.95
N ARG A 328 -0.53 16.31 30.86
CA ARG A 328 -1.68 15.45 30.57
C ARG A 328 -2.60 16.08 29.51
N THR A 329 -2.81 17.39 29.58
CA THR A 329 -3.69 18.08 28.65
C THR A 329 -3.05 18.16 27.26
N ALA A 330 -1.74 18.40 27.18
CA ALA A 330 -0.98 18.35 25.94
C ALA A 330 -0.98 16.94 25.32
N GLN A 331 -0.77 15.90 26.13
CA GLN A 331 -0.79 14.51 25.68
C GLN A 331 -2.16 14.10 25.11
N LEU A 332 -3.26 14.50 25.76
CA LEU A 332 -4.61 14.24 25.25
C LEU A 332 -4.88 14.94 23.92
N ARG A 333 -4.43 16.19 23.76
CA ARG A 333 -4.55 16.92 22.49
C ARG A 333 -3.72 16.28 21.38
N ALA A 334 -2.51 15.83 21.69
CA ALA A 334 -1.65 15.13 20.74
C ALA A 334 -2.29 13.83 20.26
N LEU A 335 -2.80 12.99 21.17
CA LEU A 335 -3.50 11.75 20.82
C LEU A 335 -4.77 11.99 20.01
N ALA A 336 -5.53 13.04 20.32
CA ALA A 336 -6.72 13.41 19.54
C ALA A 336 -6.35 13.80 18.10
N SER A 337 -5.32 14.65 17.93
CA SER A 337 -4.85 15.06 16.61
C SER A 337 -4.21 13.92 15.81
N GLU A 338 -3.50 13.00 16.47
CA GLU A 338 -2.92 11.81 15.83
C GLU A 338 -4.02 10.90 15.26
N ARG A 339 -5.11 10.69 16.00
CA ARG A 339 -6.27 9.93 15.53
C ARG A 339 -6.94 10.56 14.32
N GLU A 340 -7.10 11.88 14.33
CA GLU A 340 -7.68 12.65 13.22
C GLU A 340 -6.82 12.53 11.97
N ARG A 341 -5.51 12.77 12.07
CA ARG A 341 -4.55 12.61 10.96
C ARG A 341 -4.52 11.18 10.39
N THR A 342 -4.65 10.17 11.26
CA THR A 342 -4.69 8.76 10.82
C THR A 342 -5.90 8.52 9.91
N LEU A 343 -7.08 9.02 10.31
CA LEU A 343 -8.31 8.88 9.50
C LEU A 343 -8.27 9.73 8.23
N GLU A 344 -7.62 10.89 8.25
CA GLU A 344 -7.44 11.77 7.08
C GLU A 344 -6.48 11.19 6.03
N SER A 345 -5.51 10.35 6.45
CA SER A 345 -4.51 9.77 5.55
C SER A 345 -5.03 8.61 4.68
N VAL A 346 -6.20 8.06 5.01
CA VAL A 346 -6.79 6.93 4.28
C VAL A 346 -7.45 7.44 3.00
N ALA A 347 -7.16 6.78 1.87
CA ALA A 347 -7.70 7.14 0.56
C ALA A 347 -9.19 6.78 0.41
N ASP A 348 -9.66 5.78 1.16
CA ASP A 348 -11.06 5.36 1.18
C ASP A 348 -11.91 6.34 2.01
N GLY A 349 -13.17 6.48 1.62
CA GLY A 349 -14.14 7.25 2.38
C GLY A 349 -14.56 6.50 3.64
N ILE A 350 -14.49 7.15 4.80
CA ILE A 350 -14.87 6.58 6.09
C ILE A 350 -15.86 7.51 6.76
N TYR A 351 -17.03 6.98 7.13
CA TYR A 351 -17.97 7.69 7.98
C TYR A 351 -18.50 6.81 9.11
N GLY A 352 -18.80 7.44 10.25
CA GLY A 352 -19.45 6.77 11.37
C GLY A 352 -20.92 7.12 11.43
N VAL A 353 -21.77 6.18 11.83
CA VAL A 353 -23.19 6.42 12.13
C VAL A 353 -23.51 6.08 13.58
N ASP A 354 -24.53 6.73 14.14
CA ASP A 354 -25.08 6.41 15.45
C ASP A 354 -26.05 5.20 15.39
N ALA A 355 -26.64 4.84 16.53
CA ALA A 355 -27.61 3.75 16.63
C ALA A 355 -28.91 3.98 15.85
N ALA A 356 -29.15 5.21 15.36
CA ALA A 356 -30.29 5.57 14.51
C ALA A 356 -29.89 5.67 13.02
N GLY A 357 -28.64 5.35 12.66
CA GLY A 357 -28.15 5.44 11.28
C GLY A 357 -27.75 6.86 10.84
N ARG A 358 -27.64 7.82 11.77
CA ARG A 358 -27.25 9.20 11.44
C ARG A 358 -25.74 9.37 11.43
N VAL A 359 -25.22 10.10 10.46
CA VAL A 359 -23.77 10.36 10.32
C VAL A 359 -23.25 11.15 11.53
N THR A 360 -22.19 10.66 12.16
CA THR A 360 -21.53 11.27 13.33
C THR A 360 -20.21 11.93 12.96
N PHE A 361 -19.50 11.39 11.98
CA PHE A 361 -18.30 11.97 11.38
C PHE A 361 -18.13 11.40 9.97
N ILE A 362 -17.38 12.11 9.13
CA ILE A 362 -16.87 11.62 7.84
C ILE A 362 -15.45 12.16 7.64
N ASN A 363 -14.55 11.34 7.11
CA ASN A 363 -13.19 11.78 6.81
C ASN A 363 -13.14 12.62 5.52
N ASP A 364 -12.03 13.31 5.33
CA ASP A 364 -11.75 14.17 4.19
C ASP A 364 -11.87 13.46 2.83
N ALA A 365 -11.41 12.21 2.75
CA ALA A 365 -11.53 11.41 1.54
C ALA A 365 -12.99 11.16 1.18
N GLY A 366 -13.82 10.76 2.16
CA GLY A 366 -15.25 10.52 1.93
C GLY A 366 -16.01 11.78 1.53
N ALA A 367 -15.72 12.91 2.17
CA ALA A 367 -16.29 14.21 1.82
C ALA A 367 -15.96 14.62 0.36
N ARG A 368 -14.70 14.46 -0.06
CA ARG A 368 -14.27 14.71 -1.44
C ARG A 368 -14.93 13.78 -2.45
N THR A 369 -15.01 12.49 -2.16
CA THR A 369 -15.62 11.50 -3.06
C THR A 369 -17.13 11.73 -3.23
N LEU A 370 -17.80 12.24 -2.21
CA LEU A 370 -19.23 12.60 -2.26
C LEU A 370 -19.48 14.03 -2.78
N GLY A 371 -18.44 14.87 -2.87
CA GLY A 371 -18.55 16.25 -3.34
C GLY A 371 -19.27 17.18 -2.35
N VAL A 372 -19.27 16.87 -1.05
CA VAL A 372 -19.99 17.60 0.01
C VAL A 372 -19.07 17.90 1.17
N ALA A 373 -19.22 19.07 1.80
CA ALA A 373 -18.47 19.38 3.01
C ALA A 373 -18.89 18.45 4.16
N ALA A 374 -17.92 17.99 4.96
CA ALA A 374 -18.18 17.09 6.09
C ALA A 374 -19.24 17.65 7.06
N ALA A 375 -19.26 18.97 7.27
CA ALA A 375 -20.20 19.64 8.16
C ALA A 375 -21.67 19.50 7.72
N ASP A 376 -21.94 19.40 6.41
CA ASP A 376 -23.30 19.30 5.88
C ASP A 376 -23.84 17.85 5.92
N LEU A 377 -22.94 16.87 6.07
CA LEU A 377 -23.29 15.45 6.17
C LEU A 377 -23.48 15.01 7.62
N VAL A 378 -22.83 15.63 8.60
CA VAL A 378 -22.97 15.25 10.02
C VAL A 378 -24.41 15.51 10.49
N GLY A 379 -25.06 14.46 11.01
CA GLY A 379 -26.44 14.45 11.49
C GLY A 379 -27.49 14.02 10.46
N SER A 380 -27.11 13.90 9.18
CA SER A 380 -28.00 13.41 8.13
C SER A 380 -28.24 11.89 8.27
N ASP A 381 -29.36 11.42 7.71
CA ASP A 381 -29.65 9.99 7.64
C ASP A 381 -28.82 9.35 6.53
N ALA A 382 -27.88 8.46 6.89
CA ALA A 382 -26.92 7.94 5.92
C ALA A 382 -27.58 7.10 4.81
N HIS A 383 -28.63 6.35 5.15
CA HIS A 383 -29.35 5.51 4.20
C HIS A 383 -30.07 6.35 3.13
N ALA A 384 -30.81 7.38 3.55
CA ALA A 384 -31.50 8.27 2.63
C ALA A 384 -30.56 9.21 1.87
N THR A 385 -29.39 9.52 2.42
CA THR A 385 -28.45 10.47 1.81
C THR A 385 -27.58 9.83 0.74
N PHE A 386 -27.08 8.60 0.96
CA PHE A 386 -26.04 8.03 0.09
C PHE A 386 -26.58 7.06 -0.95
N HIS A 387 -27.56 6.22 -0.64
CA HIS A 387 -28.05 5.24 -1.61
C HIS A 387 -28.75 5.90 -2.81
N ALA A 388 -28.38 5.48 -4.01
CA ALA A 388 -29.16 5.79 -5.21
C ALA A 388 -30.49 5.00 -5.20
N PRO A 389 -31.60 5.59 -5.69
CA PRO A 389 -32.83 4.85 -5.98
C PRO A 389 -32.60 3.83 -7.10
N GLY A 390 -33.40 2.76 -7.12
CA GLY A 390 -33.35 1.72 -8.14
C GLY A 390 -33.68 2.23 -9.56
N GLU A 391 -33.49 1.37 -10.57
CA GLU A 391 -33.73 1.70 -11.99
C GLU A 391 -35.20 2.12 -12.28
N ASP A 392 -36.13 1.69 -11.44
CA ASP A 392 -37.56 2.05 -11.47
C ASP A 392 -37.90 3.32 -10.66
N GLY A 393 -36.89 3.97 -10.07
CA GLY A 393 -37.02 5.15 -9.22
C GLY A 393 -37.48 4.84 -7.79
N SER A 394 -37.59 3.57 -7.41
CA SER A 394 -37.94 3.20 -6.03
C SER A 394 -36.78 3.49 -5.06
N PRO A 395 -37.05 3.96 -3.82
CA PRO A 395 -36.01 4.17 -2.83
C PRO A 395 -35.40 2.82 -2.42
N PHE A 396 -34.10 2.83 -2.12
CA PHE A 396 -33.37 1.62 -1.70
C PHE A 396 -34.02 1.01 -0.44
N PRO A 397 -34.31 -0.31 -0.41
CA PRO A 397 -35.02 -0.92 0.70
C PRO A 397 -34.19 -0.93 1.98
N ALA A 398 -34.78 -0.47 3.09
CA ALA A 398 -34.13 -0.41 4.39
C ALA A 398 -33.71 -1.79 4.95
N ASP A 399 -34.46 -2.85 4.60
CA ASP A 399 -34.20 -4.24 5.03
C ASP A 399 -32.99 -4.88 4.32
N GLY A 400 -32.45 -4.24 3.27
CA GLY A 400 -31.23 -4.68 2.56
C GLY A 400 -30.04 -3.74 2.74
N CYS A 401 -30.14 -2.75 3.62
CA CYS A 401 -29.10 -1.75 3.84
C CYS A 401 -28.02 -2.28 4.80
N TYR A 402 -26.77 -2.34 4.34
CA TYR A 402 -25.61 -2.77 5.16
C TYR A 402 -25.40 -1.91 6.41
N ILE A 403 -25.84 -0.65 6.40
CA ILE A 403 -25.80 0.24 7.57
C ILE A 403 -26.77 -0.28 8.64
N THR A 404 -28.00 -0.61 8.22
CA THR A 404 -29.03 -1.17 9.10
C THR A 404 -28.61 -2.52 9.65
N GLU A 405 -28.05 -3.40 8.81
CA GLU A 405 -27.56 -4.73 9.22
C GLU A 405 -26.42 -4.61 10.25
N ALA A 406 -25.49 -3.68 10.05
CA ALA A 406 -24.40 -3.45 11.00
C ALA A 406 -24.89 -2.87 12.34
N VAL A 407 -25.84 -1.93 12.33
CA VAL A 407 -26.34 -1.28 13.55
C VAL A 407 -27.31 -2.18 14.32
N ARG A 408 -28.22 -2.85 13.63
CA ARG A 408 -29.31 -3.64 14.23
C ARG A 408 -28.87 -5.05 14.59
N ASP A 409 -28.21 -5.74 13.65
CA ASP A 409 -27.89 -7.17 13.78
C ASP A 409 -26.46 -7.37 14.31
N GLY A 410 -25.65 -6.30 14.33
CA GLY A 410 -24.28 -6.33 14.83
C GLY A 410 -23.36 -7.20 13.98
N LEU A 411 -23.72 -7.43 12.71
CA LEU A 411 -22.94 -8.18 11.74
C LEU A 411 -22.08 -7.21 10.92
N THR A 412 -20.94 -7.69 10.43
CA THR A 412 -20.18 -6.92 9.44
C THR A 412 -20.77 -7.24 8.09
N ALA A 413 -21.34 -6.23 7.43
CA ALA A 413 -21.98 -6.36 6.14
C ALA A 413 -21.07 -5.76 5.07
N THR A 414 -20.83 -6.52 4.00
CA THR A 414 -20.06 -6.07 2.83
C THR A 414 -20.96 -6.11 1.62
N ALA A 415 -21.15 -4.97 0.97
CA ALA A 415 -21.77 -4.90 -0.35
C ALA A 415 -20.65 -4.85 -1.38
N GLU A 416 -20.55 -5.89 -2.20
CA GLU A 416 -19.50 -5.98 -3.23
C GLU A 416 -19.59 -4.81 -4.21
N GLN A 417 -20.80 -4.32 -4.52
CA GLN A 417 -21.02 -3.12 -5.35
C GLN A 417 -22.34 -2.41 -4.95
N ASP A 418 -22.27 -1.10 -4.74
CA ASP A 418 -23.41 -0.18 -4.54
C ASP A 418 -23.17 1.11 -5.35
N VAL A 419 -24.17 1.99 -5.43
CA VAL A 419 -24.07 3.28 -6.14
C VAL A 419 -24.47 4.40 -5.20
N TYR A 420 -23.52 5.30 -4.96
CA TYR A 420 -23.74 6.51 -4.18
C TYR A 420 -24.14 7.67 -5.07
N ARG A 421 -25.18 8.41 -4.66
CA ARG A 421 -25.61 9.62 -5.37
C ARG A 421 -25.03 10.86 -4.70
N ARG A 422 -24.25 11.64 -5.46
CA ARG A 422 -23.78 12.96 -5.03
C ARG A 422 -24.92 13.99 -5.11
N PRO A 423 -24.85 15.09 -4.33
CA PRO A 423 -25.86 16.15 -4.42
C PRO A 423 -25.92 16.89 -5.76
N ASP A 424 -24.85 16.83 -6.57
CA ASP A 424 -24.84 17.34 -7.95
C ASP A 424 -25.60 16.41 -8.93
N GLY A 425 -26.14 15.29 -8.43
CA GLY A 425 -26.89 14.30 -9.21
C GLY A 425 -26.01 13.24 -9.88
N LYS A 426 -24.69 13.27 -9.68
CA LYS A 426 -23.77 12.27 -10.26
C LYS A 426 -23.71 11.02 -9.40
N ASP A 427 -23.86 9.87 -10.06
CA ASP A 427 -23.72 8.57 -9.43
C ASP A 427 -22.24 8.14 -9.36
N VAL A 428 -21.83 7.59 -8.22
CA VAL A 428 -20.49 7.10 -7.93
C VAL A 428 -20.60 5.63 -7.56
N PRO A 429 -20.06 4.72 -8.37
CA PRO A 429 -20.02 3.30 -8.00
C PRO A 429 -19.04 3.11 -6.84
N VAL A 430 -19.49 2.43 -5.80
CA VAL A 430 -18.71 2.20 -4.58
C VAL A 430 -18.72 0.74 -4.16
N GLU A 431 -17.60 0.28 -3.61
CA GLU A 431 -17.51 -0.95 -2.83
C GLU A 431 -17.58 -0.57 -1.35
N VAL A 432 -18.46 -1.21 -0.55
CA VAL A 432 -18.80 -0.73 0.80
C VAL A 432 -18.72 -1.85 1.84
N ALA A 433 -18.13 -1.53 2.99
CA ALA A 433 -18.10 -2.38 4.16
C ALA A 433 -18.58 -1.61 5.41
N ALA A 434 -19.59 -2.15 6.09
CA ALA A 434 -20.13 -1.60 7.34
C ALA A 434 -19.82 -2.51 8.52
N SER A 435 -19.17 -1.95 9.55
CA SER A 435 -18.73 -2.65 10.75
C SER A 435 -19.33 -2.04 12.02
N PRO A 436 -19.89 -2.82 12.95
CA PRO A 436 -20.52 -2.30 14.17
C PRO A 436 -19.51 -1.71 15.16
N LEU A 437 -19.83 -0.53 15.70
CA LEU A 437 -19.11 0.08 16.83
C LEU A 437 -19.67 -0.44 18.15
N ARG A 438 -18.85 -1.19 18.89
CA ARG A 438 -19.23 -1.75 20.20
C ARG A 438 -18.57 -0.99 21.35
N ALA A 439 -19.36 -0.60 22.34
CA ALA A 439 -18.88 -0.12 23.63
C ALA A 439 -19.54 -0.95 24.75
N ASP A 440 -18.72 -1.55 25.63
CA ASP A 440 -19.18 -2.42 26.72
C ASP A 440 -20.12 -3.57 26.27
N GLY A 441 -19.88 -4.11 25.08
CA GLY A 441 -20.69 -5.20 24.50
C GLY A 441 -22.00 -4.77 23.83
N VAL A 442 -22.32 -3.47 23.83
CA VAL A 442 -23.51 -2.89 23.18
C VAL A 442 -23.12 -2.19 21.89
N VAL A 443 -23.89 -2.43 20.81
CA VAL A 443 -23.73 -1.70 19.54
C VAL A 443 -24.22 -0.27 19.73
N ARG A 444 -23.34 0.71 19.49
CA ARG A 444 -23.63 2.15 19.61
C ARG A 444 -23.81 2.84 18.26
N GLY A 445 -23.52 2.14 17.18
CA GLY A 445 -23.48 2.66 15.81
C GLY A 445 -22.67 1.74 14.92
N ALA A 446 -22.25 2.24 13.76
CA ALA A 446 -21.38 1.52 12.82
C ALA A 446 -20.35 2.46 12.18
N VAL A 447 -19.22 1.93 11.73
CA VAL A 447 -18.31 2.60 10.80
C VAL A 447 -18.51 1.99 9.43
N VAL A 448 -18.69 2.84 8.43
CA VAL A 448 -18.79 2.45 7.04
C VAL A 448 -17.54 2.95 6.31
N VAL A 449 -16.91 2.04 5.58
CA VAL A 449 -15.79 2.31 4.68
C VAL A 449 -16.29 2.09 3.26
N PHE A 450 -16.06 3.04 2.38
CA PHE A 450 -16.44 2.95 0.97
C PHE A 450 -15.29 3.37 0.06
N ARG A 451 -15.15 2.66 -1.06
CA ARG A 451 -14.12 2.91 -2.06
C ARG A 451 -14.74 3.23 -3.40
N ASP A 452 -14.28 4.32 -4.03
CA ASP A 452 -14.67 4.66 -5.41
C ASP A 452 -14.05 3.63 -6.37
N ILE A 453 -14.89 2.92 -7.11
CA ILE A 453 -14.50 1.89 -8.07
C ILE A 453 -14.74 2.30 -9.53
N SER A 454 -14.93 3.60 -9.81
CA SER A 454 -15.23 4.12 -11.15
C SER A 454 -14.21 3.69 -12.19
N GLU A 455 -12.91 3.86 -11.90
CA GLU A 455 -11.82 3.51 -12.82
C GLU A 455 -11.75 2.00 -13.07
N ARG A 456 -11.91 1.20 -12.00
CA ARG A 456 -11.92 -0.27 -12.12
C ARG A 456 -13.09 -0.76 -12.97
N ARG A 457 -14.30 -0.21 -12.77
CA ARG A 457 -15.47 -0.58 -13.58
C ARG A 457 -15.30 -0.17 -15.04
N GLU A 458 -14.66 0.95 -15.31
CA GLU A 458 -14.39 1.37 -16.69
C GLU A 458 -13.39 0.43 -17.39
N VAL A 459 -12.33 0.00 -16.70
CA VAL A 459 -11.39 -1.00 -17.24
C VAL A 459 -12.09 -2.33 -17.50
N GLU A 460 -12.93 -2.79 -16.57
CA GLU A 460 -13.70 -4.03 -16.72
C GLU A 460 -14.70 -3.94 -17.89
N ARG A 461 -15.37 -2.80 -18.04
CA ARG A 461 -16.27 -2.52 -19.17
C ARG A 461 -15.53 -2.54 -20.51
N ILE A 462 -14.36 -1.89 -20.61
CA ILE A 462 -13.52 -1.89 -21.81
C ILE A 462 -13.07 -3.31 -22.16
N LYS A 463 -12.74 -4.12 -21.15
CA LYS A 463 -12.34 -5.52 -21.35
C LYS A 463 -13.50 -6.38 -21.88
N ASP A 464 -14.69 -6.22 -21.33
CA ASP A 464 -15.88 -6.95 -21.79
C ASP A 464 -16.27 -6.54 -23.22
N GLU A 465 -16.19 -5.23 -23.51
CA GLU A 465 -16.38 -4.68 -24.86
C GLU A 465 -15.34 -5.26 -25.84
N PHE A 466 -14.06 -5.32 -25.45
CA PHE A 466 -12.98 -5.93 -26.22
C PHE A 466 -13.28 -7.39 -26.57
N VAL A 467 -13.63 -8.22 -25.57
CA VAL A 467 -13.92 -9.65 -25.78
C VAL A 467 -15.11 -9.84 -26.72
N SER A 468 -16.14 -9.00 -26.58
CA SER A 468 -17.33 -9.04 -27.43
C SER A 468 -17.00 -8.72 -28.89
N VAL A 469 -16.25 -7.64 -29.14
CA VAL A 469 -15.89 -7.21 -30.50
C VAL A 469 -14.96 -8.23 -31.17
N VAL A 470 -13.91 -8.69 -30.48
CA VAL A 470 -13.00 -9.71 -31.01
C VAL A 470 -13.76 -10.98 -31.37
N SER A 471 -14.67 -11.44 -30.51
CA SER A 471 -15.49 -12.61 -30.79
C SER A 471 -16.34 -12.45 -32.06
N HIS A 472 -16.87 -11.24 -32.30
CA HIS A 472 -17.66 -10.94 -33.49
C HIS A 472 -16.79 -10.88 -34.76
N GLU A 473 -15.65 -10.20 -34.70
CA GLU A 473 -14.74 -10.02 -35.83
C GLU A 473 -14.04 -11.32 -36.25
N LEU A 474 -13.80 -12.25 -35.32
CA LEU A 474 -13.29 -13.59 -35.63
C LEU A 474 -14.37 -14.51 -36.22
N ARG A 475 -15.62 -14.42 -35.74
CA ARG A 475 -16.71 -15.32 -36.16
C ARG A 475 -17.11 -15.11 -37.63
N THR A 476 -17.09 -13.87 -38.09
CA THR A 476 -17.47 -13.52 -39.47
C THR A 476 -16.62 -14.22 -40.54
N PRO A 477 -15.28 -14.05 -40.59
CA PRO A 477 -14.42 -14.75 -41.57
C PRO A 477 -14.47 -16.27 -41.39
N LEU A 478 -14.53 -16.77 -40.15
CA LEU A 478 -14.63 -18.21 -39.89
C LEU A 478 -15.92 -18.82 -40.48
N THR A 479 -17.03 -18.09 -40.42
CA THR A 479 -18.30 -18.52 -41.01
C THR A 479 -18.22 -18.55 -42.54
N SER A 480 -17.57 -17.57 -43.16
CA SER A 480 -17.34 -17.53 -44.61
C SER A 480 -16.45 -18.67 -45.09
N ILE A 481 -15.34 -18.96 -44.38
CA ILE A 481 -14.44 -20.08 -44.67
C ILE A 481 -15.22 -21.39 -44.58
N ARG A 482 -15.93 -21.62 -43.47
CA ARG A 482 -16.70 -22.84 -43.25
C ARG A 482 -17.81 -23.03 -44.28
N GLY A 483 -18.49 -21.96 -44.66
CA GLY A 483 -19.53 -22.00 -45.70
C GLY A 483 -18.95 -22.34 -47.08
N ALA A 484 -17.84 -21.70 -47.43
CA ALA A 484 -17.15 -21.92 -48.69
C ALA A 484 -16.61 -23.36 -48.80
N LEU A 485 -15.87 -23.82 -47.79
CA LEU A 485 -15.32 -25.18 -47.74
C LEU A 485 -16.43 -26.24 -47.64
N GLY A 486 -17.51 -25.99 -46.90
CA GLY A 486 -18.64 -26.91 -46.81
C GLY A 486 -19.37 -27.11 -48.15
N LEU A 487 -19.43 -26.08 -48.99
CA LEU A 487 -19.98 -26.19 -50.34
C LEU A 487 -19.07 -26.99 -51.28
N LEU A 488 -17.75 -26.87 -51.11
CA LEU A 488 -16.77 -27.67 -51.85
C LEU A 488 -16.83 -29.16 -51.42
N ASP A 489 -16.83 -29.42 -50.12
CA ASP A 489 -16.88 -30.78 -49.54
C ASP A 489 -18.17 -31.53 -49.89
N SER A 490 -19.29 -30.80 -50.05
CA SER A 490 -20.58 -31.39 -50.40
C SER A 490 -20.68 -32.00 -51.81
N GLY A 491 -19.66 -31.80 -52.67
CA GLY A 491 -19.66 -32.26 -54.07
C GLY A 491 -20.67 -31.54 -54.99
N VAL A 492 -21.41 -30.57 -54.47
CA VAL A 492 -22.42 -29.79 -55.22
C VAL A 492 -21.78 -28.97 -56.35
N LEU A 493 -20.50 -28.64 -56.22
CA LEU A 493 -19.74 -27.79 -57.14
C LEU A 493 -18.91 -28.57 -58.18
N ASP A 494 -18.95 -29.91 -58.17
CA ASP A 494 -18.15 -30.79 -59.06
C ASP A 494 -18.40 -30.56 -60.56
N ARG A 495 -19.55 -29.95 -60.91
CA ARG A 495 -19.96 -29.67 -62.30
C ARG A 495 -19.58 -28.27 -62.78
N SER A 496 -19.02 -27.41 -61.93
CA SER A 496 -18.64 -26.03 -62.26
C SER A 496 -17.31 -25.64 -61.61
N SER A 497 -16.21 -25.81 -62.36
CA SER A 497 -14.85 -25.42 -61.96
C SER A 497 -14.77 -23.96 -61.50
N ASP A 498 -15.52 -23.07 -62.16
CA ASP A 498 -15.47 -21.63 -61.87
C ASP A 498 -16.16 -21.29 -60.54
N GLN A 499 -17.22 -22.01 -60.17
CA GLN A 499 -17.85 -21.84 -58.84
C GLN A 499 -16.97 -22.42 -57.73
N ALA A 500 -16.35 -23.58 -57.97
CA ALA A 500 -15.40 -24.15 -57.02
C ALA A 500 -14.20 -23.22 -56.80
N ALA A 501 -13.61 -22.68 -57.87
CA ALA A 501 -12.51 -21.72 -57.80
C ALA A 501 -12.88 -20.44 -57.03
N ARG A 502 -14.09 -19.90 -57.27
CA ARG A 502 -14.59 -18.76 -56.48
C ARG A 502 -14.72 -19.09 -55.00
N MET A 503 -15.19 -20.29 -54.68
CA MET A 503 -15.37 -20.72 -53.30
C MET A 503 -14.02 -20.89 -52.58
N VAL A 504 -13.03 -21.48 -53.25
CA VAL A 504 -11.64 -21.53 -52.77
C VAL A 504 -11.08 -20.12 -52.56
N HIS A 505 -11.28 -19.21 -53.52
CA HIS A 505 -10.81 -17.83 -53.40
C HIS A 505 -11.46 -17.08 -52.21
N ILE A 506 -12.77 -17.28 -51.97
CA ILE A 506 -13.46 -16.72 -50.80
C ILE A 506 -12.87 -17.27 -49.50
N ALA A 507 -12.62 -18.58 -49.43
CA ALA A 507 -12.02 -19.21 -48.26
C ALA A 507 -10.60 -18.69 -48.00
N LEU A 508 -9.78 -18.59 -49.05
CA LEU A 508 -8.40 -18.08 -48.97
C LEU A 508 -8.37 -16.63 -48.49
N THR A 509 -9.10 -15.74 -49.15
CA THR A 509 -9.17 -14.31 -48.79
C THR A 509 -9.69 -14.11 -47.35
N SER A 510 -10.66 -14.93 -46.93
CA SER A 510 -11.18 -14.88 -45.56
C SER A 510 -10.18 -15.39 -44.53
N SER A 511 -9.35 -16.38 -44.89
CA SER A 511 -8.27 -16.92 -44.06
C SER A 511 -7.14 -15.90 -43.87
N GLU A 512 -6.69 -15.25 -44.94
CA GLU A 512 -5.69 -14.18 -44.89
C GLU A 512 -6.18 -12.99 -44.04
N ARG A 513 -7.46 -12.63 -44.16
CA ARG A 513 -8.07 -11.60 -43.31
C ARG A 513 -8.07 -12.00 -41.83
N LEU A 514 -8.38 -13.27 -41.53
CA LEU A 514 -8.37 -13.79 -40.17
C LEU A 514 -6.94 -13.77 -39.58
N GLY A 515 -5.93 -14.17 -40.37
CA GLY A 515 -4.53 -14.11 -39.98
C GLY A 515 -4.11 -12.70 -39.57
N ARG A 516 -4.36 -11.71 -40.43
CA ARG A 516 -4.07 -10.29 -40.13
C ARG A 516 -4.77 -9.78 -38.86
N LEU A 517 -6.03 -10.17 -38.63
CA LEU A 517 -6.76 -9.77 -37.41
C LEU A 517 -6.15 -10.40 -36.15
N VAL A 518 -5.71 -11.66 -36.22
CA VAL A 518 -5.04 -12.33 -35.10
C VAL A 518 -3.69 -11.66 -34.80
N ASP A 519 -2.91 -11.34 -35.84
CA ASP A 519 -1.65 -10.64 -35.68
C ASP A 519 -1.85 -9.23 -35.08
N ASP A 520 -2.86 -8.48 -35.54
CA ASP A 520 -3.24 -7.18 -34.95
C ASP A 520 -3.55 -7.30 -33.45
N ILE A 521 -4.29 -8.33 -33.03
CA ILE A 521 -4.63 -8.57 -31.62
C ILE A 521 -3.39 -8.91 -30.81
N LEU A 522 -2.51 -9.78 -31.34
CA LEU A 522 -1.27 -10.16 -30.68
C LEU A 522 -0.31 -8.98 -30.54
N ASP A 523 -0.25 -8.10 -31.55
CA ASP A 523 0.56 -6.88 -31.49
C ASP A 523 0.04 -5.95 -30.38
N VAL A 524 -1.28 -5.76 -30.22
CA VAL A 524 -1.86 -4.97 -29.13
C VAL A 524 -1.51 -5.55 -27.75
N GLU A 525 -1.68 -6.85 -27.55
CA GLU A 525 -1.37 -7.52 -26.27
C GLU A 525 0.12 -7.47 -25.93
N ARG A 526 1.01 -7.67 -26.92
CA ARG A 526 2.47 -7.55 -26.74
C ARG A 526 2.90 -6.12 -26.42
N MET A 527 2.23 -5.13 -27.02
CA MET A 527 2.49 -3.73 -26.73
C MET A 527 2.06 -3.34 -25.32
N ASP A 528 0.88 -3.79 -24.86
CA ASP A 528 0.36 -3.56 -23.51
C ASP A 528 1.21 -4.26 -22.43
N ALA A 529 1.70 -5.46 -22.71
CA ALA A 529 2.56 -6.22 -21.82
C ALA A 529 3.99 -5.65 -21.70
N GLY A 530 4.37 -4.66 -22.53
CA GLY A 530 5.71 -4.10 -22.50
C GLY A 530 6.80 -5.00 -23.12
N THR A 531 6.43 -6.16 -23.69
CA THR A 531 7.38 -7.22 -24.05
C THR A 531 8.05 -7.05 -25.42
N THR A 532 7.48 -6.24 -26.32
CA THR A 532 8.10 -5.96 -27.62
C THR A 532 9.39 -5.13 -27.46
N GLN A 533 10.55 -5.72 -27.77
CA GLN A 533 11.81 -5.00 -27.94
C GLN A 533 11.84 -4.37 -29.33
N LEU A 534 12.23 -3.09 -29.44
CA LEU A 534 12.40 -2.39 -30.72
C LEU A 534 13.85 -2.52 -31.18
N GLU A 535 14.06 -2.87 -32.45
CA GLU A 535 15.38 -2.94 -33.07
C GLU A 535 15.71 -1.62 -33.76
N LEU A 536 16.13 -0.62 -32.97
CA LEU A 536 16.35 0.74 -33.46
C LEU A 536 17.66 0.87 -34.26
N ALA A 537 17.55 1.22 -35.55
CA ALA A 537 18.66 1.54 -36.44
C ALA A 537 18.43 2.88 -37.18
N ASP A 538 19.46 3.38 -37.87
CA ASP A 538 19.39 4.66 -38.59
C ASP A 538 18.92 4.43 -40.03
N HIS A 539 17.75 4.96 -40.38
CA HIS A 539 17.12 4.79 -41.70
C HIS A 539 16.82 6.13 -42.36
N ARG A 540 16.88 6.17 -43.70
CA ARG A 540 16.39 7.32 -44.47
C ARG A 540 14.87 7.29 -44.52
N VAL A 541 14.24 8.43 -44.25
CA VAL A 541 12.77 8.56 -44.34
C VAL A 541 12.26 8.21 -45.74
N ASP A 542 12.98 8.63 -46.79
CA ASP A 542 12.70 8.24 -48.19
C ASP A 542 12.55 6.73 -48.37
N GLY A 543 13.44 5.94 -47.75
CA GLY A 543 13.43 4.48 -47.89
C GLY A 543 12.22 3.85 -47.21
N LEU A 544 11.86 4.36 -46.02
CA LEU A 544 10.70 3.88 -45.27
C LEU A 544 9.39 4.20 -45.99
N VAL A 545 9.27 5.42 -46.56
CA VAL A 545 8.10 5.83 -47.34
C VAL A 545 8.00 5.04 -48.64
N ALA A 546 9.12 4.85 -49.36
CA ALA A 546 9.14 4.06 -50.60
C ALA A 546 8.67 2.62 -50.37
N ALA A 547 9.18 1.96 -49.33
CA ALA A 547 8.78 0.60 -48.98
C ALA A 547 7.27 0.50 -48.64
N ALA A 548 6.74 1.47 -47.91
CA ALA A 548 5.31 1.51 -47.59
C ALA A 548 4.43 1.80 -48.82
N VAL A 549 4.86 2.69 -49.71
CA VAL A 549 4.16 2.99 -50.98
C VAL A 549 4.15 1.77 -51.90
N GLU A 550 5.26 1.05 -51.99
CA GLU A 550 5.38 -0.19 -52.76
C GLU A 550 4.36 -1.24 -52.29
N GLN A 551 4.25 -1.46 -50.97
CA GLN A 551 3.27 -2.38 -50.38
C GLN A 551 1.80 -2.01 -50.65
N VAL A 552 1.50 -0.73 -50.84
CA VAL A 552 0.12 -0.23 -51.03
C VAL A 552 -0.20 0.06 -52.51
N SER A 553 0.78 -0.02 -53.41
CA SER A 553 0.65 0.33 -54.83
C SER A 553 -0.50 -0.39 -55.54
N ILE A 554 -0.56 -1.73 -55.43
CA ILE A 554 -1.61 -2.56 -56.04
C ILE A 554 -3.00 -2.15 -55.53
N LEU A 555 -3.13 -1.93 -54.22
CA LEU A 555 -4.39 -1.51 -53.61
C LEU A 555 -4.81 -0.12 -54.11
N ALA A 556 -3.85 0.79 -54.29
CA ALA A 556 -4.09 2.13 -54.82
C ALA A 556 -4.53 2.09 -56.28
N ASP A 557 -3.89 1.26 -57.11
CA ASP A 557 -4.24 1.06 -58.52
C ASP A 557 -5.66 0.46 -58.68
N ASP A 558 -6.01 -0.56 -57.90
CA ASP A 558 -7.36 -1.16 -57.87
C ASP A 558 -8.43 -0.16 -57.41
N ALA A 559 -8.08 0.68 -56.44
CA ALA A 559 -8.93 1.76 -55.95
C ALA A 559 -8.97 2.96 -56.93
N GLY A 560 -8.06 3.03 -57.91
CA GLY A 560 -7.89 4.16 -58.82
C GLY A 560 -7.42 5.44 -58.12
N VAL A 561 -6.57 5.33 -57.11
CA VAL A 561 -6.03 6.44 -56.30
C VAL A 561 -4.54 6.60 -56.60
N VAL A 562 -4.07 7.83 -56.83
CA VAL A 562 -2.65 8.11 -57.11
C VAL A 562 -1.90 8.31 -55.79
N LEU A 563 -0.83 7.56 -55.58
CA LEU A 563 0.11 7.80 -54.47
C LEU A 563 1.21 8.76 -54.92
N SER A 564 1.49 9.80 -54.14
CA SER A 564 2.58 10.74 -54.37
C SER A 564 3.40 10.91 -53.10
N SER A 565 4.71 11.05 -53.23
CA SER A 565 5.60 11.32 -52.10
C SER A 565 6.56 12.48 -52.39
N ASP A 566 6.68 13.39 -51.43
CA ASP A 566 7.71 14.41 -51.40
C ASP A 566 8.96 13.83 -50.70
N GLY A 567 10.08 13.73 -51.42
CA GLY A 567 11.31 13.19 -50.88
C GLY A 567 11.85 14.00 -49.69
N CYS A 568 12.24 13.31 -48.63
CA CYS A 568 12.91 13.83 -47.44
C CYS A 568 14.17 13.01 -47.14
N PRO A 569 15.38 13.57 -47.38
CA PRO A 569 16.64 12.87 -47.19
C PRO A 569 17.08 12.76 -45.73
N GLU A 570 16.19 13.07 -44.77
CA GLU A 570 16.49 13.04 -43.35
C GLU A 570 16.68 11.60 -42.83
N MET A 571 17.57 11.47 -41.86
CA MET A 571 17.83 10.21 -41.15
C MET A 571 17.02 10.17 -39.86
N VAL A 572 16.35 9.07 -39.60
CA VAL A 572 15.60 8.81 -38.36
C VAL A 572 16.11 7.55 -37.69
N ARG A 573 16.10 7.51 -36.37
CA ARG A 573 16.51 6.33 -35.60
C ARG A 573 15.29 5.54 -35.16
N VAL A 574 14.96 4.49 -35.89
CA VAL A 574 13.70 3.74 -35.77
C VAL A 574 13.89 2.24 -36.03
N ASP A 575 12.90 1.46 -35.65
CA ASP A 575 12.70 0.09 -36.12
C ASP A 575 11.97 0.16 -37.47
N ASP A 576 12.62 -0.27 -38.54
CA ASP A 576 12.13 -0.09 -39.90
C ASP A 576 10.86 -0.88 -40.19
N GLU A 577 10.81 -2.16 -39.81
CA GLU A 577 9.62 -3.01 -39.97
C GLU A 577 8.39 -2.35 -39.32
N ARG A 578 8.54 -1.83 -38.10
CA ARG A 578 7.42 -1.22 -37.36
C ARG A 578 6.99 0.14 -37.93
N ILE A 579 7.92 0.95 -38.41
CA ILE A 579 7.57 2.22 -39.06
C ILE A 579 6.95 1.98 -40.44
N VAL A 580 7.45 1.02 -41.22
CA VAL A 580 6.82 0.62 -42.48
C VAL A 580 5.39 0.12 -42.22
N GLN A 581 5.18 -0.75 -41.22
CA GLN A 581 3.83 -1.18 -40.78
C GLN A 581 2.91 0.02 -40.47
N THR A 582 3.43 1.02 -39.75
CA THR A 582 2.71 2.25 -39.42
C THR A 582 2.31 3.02 -40.68
N LEU A 583 3.24 3.25 -41.60
CA LEU A 583 2.99 3.98 -42.84
C LEU A 583 2.05 3.22 -43.78
N THR A 584 2.20 1.90 -43.90
CA THR A 584 1.29 1.03 -44.66
C THR A 584 -0.13 1.09 -44.10
N ASN A 585 -0.30 1.12 -42.77
CA ASN A 585 -1.62 1.29 -42.14
C ASN A 585 -2.24 2.66 -42.42
N LEU A 586 -1.44 3.73 -42.46
CA LEU A 586 -1.95 5.07 -42.80
C LEU A 586 -2.31 5.18 -44.29
N LEU A 587 -1.43 4.70 -45.17
CA LEU A 587 -1.61 4.72 -46.62
C LEU A 587 -2.79 3.87 -47.08
N SER A 588 -2.93 2.65 -46.57
CA SER A 588 -4.07 1.79 -46.91
C SER A 588 -5.39 2.39 -46.46
N ASN A 589 -5.44 3.06 -45.29
CA ASN A 589 -6.62 3.82 -44.87
C ASN A 589 -6.89 5.02 -45.79
N ALA A 590 -5.85 5.79 -46.13
CA ALA A 590 -5.97 6.94 -47.02
C ALA A 590 -6.53 6.55 -48.40
N VAL A 591 -6.01 5.48 -49.00
CA VAL A 591 -6.49 4.92 -50.28
C VAL A 591 -7.94 4.46 -50.16
N LYS A 592 -8.26 3.69 -49.12
CA LYS A 592 -9.59 3.11 -48.90
C LYS A 592 -10.71 4.16 -48.77
N PHE A 593 -10.42 5.30 -48.14
CA PHE A 593 -11.41 6.36 -47.90
C PHE A 593 -11.40 7.46 -48.95
N SER A 594 -10.43 7.45 -49.87
CA SER A 594 -10.34 8.42 -50.95
C SER A 594 -11.16 7.99 -52.17
N PRO A 595 -11.77 8.94 -52.91
CA PRO A 595 -12.52 8.64 -54.12
C PRO A 595 -11.59 8.30 -55.30
N ARG A 596 -12.11 7.59 -56.31
CA ARG A 596 -11.39 7.31 -57.57
C ARG A 596 -10.90 8.60 -58.24
N GLY A 597 -9.66 8.59 -58.71
CA GLY A 597 -8.98 9.71 -59.37
C GLY A 597 -8.35 10.73 -58.41
N SER A 598 -8.42 10.50 -57.10
CA SER A 598 -7.80 11.36 -56.09
C SER A 598 -6.31 11.08 -55.91
N THR A 599 -5.64 11.96 -55.18
CA THR A 599 -4.22 11.79 -54.81
C THR A 599 -4.06 11.73 -53.30
N VAL A 600 -3.32 10.73 -52.82
CA VAL A 600 -2.81 10.66 -51.45
C VAL A 600 -1.36 11.11 -51.45
N LEU A 601 -1.06 12.16 -50.67
CA LEU A 601 0.27 12.76 -50.60
C LEU A 601 0.97 12.38 -49.30
N VAL A 602 2.18 11.83 -49.39
CA VAL A 602 3.08 11.64 -48.26
C VAL A 602 4.16 12.71 -48.29
N SER A 603 4.25 13.52 -47.24
CA SER A 603 5.32 14.52 -47.10
C SER A 603 6.04 14.33 -45.78
N ALA A 604 7.33 14.69 -45.74
CA ALA A 604 8.11 14.66 -44.51
C ALA A 604 8.99 15.90 -44.38
N ALA A 605 9.03 16.47 -43.18
CA ALA A 605 9.78 17.69 -42.91
C ALA A 605 10.44 17.65 -41.52
N PRO A 606 11.68 18.16 -41.36
CA PRO A 606 12.32 18.25 -40.06
C PRO A 606 11.65 19.33 -39.19
N VAL A 607 11.36 18.97 -37.94
CA VAL A 607 10.80 19.86 -36.90
C VAL A 607 11.66 19.73 -35.64
N GLY A 608 12.70 20.56 -35.55
CA GLY A 608 13.68 20.50 -34.45
C GLY A 608 14.51 19.21 -34.51
N ASP A 609 14.49 18.44 -33.41
CA ASP A 609 15.16 17.13 -33.29
C ASP A 609 14.28 15.95 -33.77
N LEU A 610 13.12 16.25 -34.36
CA LEU A 610 12.18 15.28 -34.89
C LEU A 610 11.99 15.47 -36.41
N VAL A 611 11.47 14.45 -37.08
CA VAL A 611 10.95 14.53 -38.45
C VAL A 611 9.44 14.29 -38.40
N GLU A 612 8.65 15.26 -38.83
CA GLU A 612 7.19 15.11 -39.01
C GLU A 612 6.94 14.47 -40.38
N VAL A 613 6.30 13.30 -40.38
CA VAL A 613 5.77 12.64 -41.58
C VAL A 613 4.25 12.84 -41.60
N ARG A 614 3.72 13.20 -42.76
CA ARG A 614 2.33 13.58 -42.97
C ARG A 614 1.77 12.80 -44.16
N VAL A 615 0.61 12.16 -43.97
CA VAL A 615 -0.17 11.46 -45.00
C VAL A 615 -1.49 12.20 -45.17
N ASP A 616 -1.65 12.86 -46.32
CA ASP A 616 -2.84 13.63 -46.67
C ASP A 616 -3.68 12.86 -47.68
N ASP A 617 -4.96 12.70 -47.36
CA ASP A 617 -5.96 12.07 -48.22
C ASP A 617 -7.05 13.07 -48.64
N GLN A 618 -7.75 12.76 -49.73
CA GLN A 618 -8.88 13.54 -50.23
C GLN A 618 -10.22 12.82 -49.98
N GLY A 619 -10.28 12.03 -48.92
CA GLY A 619 -11.43 11.23 -48.55
C GLY A 619 -12.53 12.03 -47.87
N ARG A 620 -13.42 11.30 -47.19
CA ARG A 620 -14.59 11.89 -46.51
C ARG A 620 -14.24 12.79 -45.32
N GLY A 621 -13.00 12.85 -44.86
CA GLY A 621 -12.62 13.59 -43.65
C GLY A 621 -13.13 12.97 -42.34
N ILE A 622 -12.79 13.62 -41.23
CA ILE A 622 -13.07 13.13 -39.87
C ILE A 622 -13.81 14.23 -39.09
N PRO A 623 -14.96 13.92 -38.46
CA PRO A 623 -15.66 14.87 -37.60
C PRO A 623 -14.76 15.40 -36.45
N PRO A 624 -14.86 16.68 -36.06
CA PRO A 624 -13.99 17.26 -35.02
C PRO A 624 -14.04 16.54 -33.68
N ASP A 625 -15.20 16.00 -33.31
CA ASP A 625 -15.42 15.21 -32.08
C ASP A 625 -14.83 13.80 -32.15
N LYS A 626 -14.45 13.34 -33.35
CA LYS A 626 -13.89 12.01 -33.60
C LYS A 626 -12.39 11.99 -33.87
N LEU A 627 -11.73 13.14 -34.05
CA LEU A 627 -10.29 13.24 -34.36
C LEU A 627 -9.37 12.52 -33.36
N GLU A 628 -9.72 12.52 -32.08
CA GLU A 628 -8.97 11.79 -31.04
C GLU A 628 -9.49 10.36 -30.87
N ALA A 629 -10.79 10.15 -31.10
CA ALA A 629 -11.44 8.87 -30.91
C ALA A 629 -10.97 7.81 -31.93
N VAL A 630 -10.64 8.20 -33.17
CA VAL A 630 -10.18 7.27 -34.23
C VAL A 630 -8.91 6.47 -33.89
N PHE A 631 -8.15 6.90 -32.89
CA PHE A 631 -6.97 6.18 -32.39
C PHE A 631 -7.30 5.20 -31.26
N ARG A 632 -8.55 5.16 -30.78
CA ARG A 632 -9.02 4.18 -29.80
C ARG A 632 -9.27 2.84 -30.49
N ARG A 633 -9.07 1.76 -29.74
CA ARG A 633 -9.26 0.39 -30.22
C ARG A 633 -10.70 0.17 -30.65
N PHE A 634 -10.90 -0.42 -31.81
CA PHE A 634 -12.21 -0.75 -32.39
C PHE A 634 -13.13 0.46 -32.66
N GLU A 635 -12.61 1.69 -32.56
CA GLU A 635 -13.39 2.87 -32.93
C GLU A 635 -13.49 2.97 -34.45
N GLN A 636 -14.71 3.16 -34.94
CA GLN A 636 -15.00 3.43 -36.35
C GLN A 636 -15.88 4.66 -36.45
N VAL A 637 -15.65 5.48 -37.48
CA VAL A 637 -16.41 6.73 -37.67
C VAL A 637 -17.88 6.44 -38.04
N ASP A 638 -18.15 5.38 -38.81
CA ASP A 638 -19.51 4.92 -39.15
C ASP A 638 -19.65 3.39 -39.12
N ALA A 639 -20.80 2.90 -38.62
CA ALA A 639 -21.11 1.46 -38.57
C ALA A 639 -21.31 0.81 -39.96
N SER A 640 -21.55 1.61 -41.02
CA SER A 640 -21.66 1.14 -42.40
C SER A 640 -20.30 0.77 -43.01
N ASP A 641 -19.19 1.34 -42.52
CA ASP A 641 -17.85 1.05 -43.03
C ASP A 641 -17.39 -0.37 -42.72
N ALA A 642 -17.88 -0.95 -41.61
CA ALA A 642 -17.65 -2.34 -41.24
C ALA A 642 -18.16 -3.32 -42.31
N ARG A 643 -19.27 -2.96 -42.98
CA ARG A 643 -19.94 -3.82 -43.98
C ARG A 643 -19.47 -3.56 -45.41
N GLU A 644 -19.19 -2.32 -45.78
CA GLU A 644 -18.86 -1.96 -47.17
C GLU A 644 -17.37 -1.99 -47.49
N ARG A 645 -16.50 -1.60 -46.54
CA ARG A 645 -15.07 -1.41 -46.84
C ARG A 645 -14.12 -2.19 -45.92
N GLY A 646 -14.62 -2.81 -44.84
CA GLY A 646 -13.92 -3.78 -43.98
C GLY A 646 -12.72 -3.23 -43.20
N GLY A 647 -12.70 -3.33 -41.88
CA GLY A 647 -11.55 -2.90 -41.06
C GLY A 647 -11.68 -3.33 -39.60
N THR A 648 -10.55 -3.65 -38.97
CA THR A 648 -10.49 -4.16 -37.59
C THR A 648 -10.67 -3.06 -36.54
N GLY A 649 -10.48 -1.79 -36.92
CA GLY A 649 -10.43 -0.65 -35.99
C GLY A 649 -9.20 -0.66 -35.07
N LEU A 650 -8.22 -1.53 -35.34
CA LEU A 650 -6.99 -1.64 -34.54
C LEU A 650 -5.79 -0.94 -35.19
N GLY A 651 -5.75 -0.82 -36.52
CA GLY A 651 -4.59 -0.33 -37.26
C GLY A 651 -4.07 1.06 -36.82
N LEU A 652 -4.97 2.02 -36.55
CA LEU A 652 -4.57 3.36 -36.07
C LEU A 652 -4.11 3.35 -34.61
N ALA A 653 -4.69 2.51 -33.76
CA ALA A 653 -4.26 2.34 -32.37
C ALA A 653 -2.85 1.72 -32.30
N ILE A 654 -2.59 0.70 -33.13
CA ILE A 654 -1.28 0.07 -33.30
C ILE A 654 -0.26 1.09 -33.82
N ALA A 655 -0.61 1.81 -34.90
CA ALA A 655 0.23 2.85 -35.49
C ALA A 655 0.65 3.93 -34.47
N ARG A 656 -0.30 4.39 -33.64
CA ARG A 656 -0.02 5.36 -32.57
C ARG A 656 0.92 4.80 -31.51
N SER A 657 0.67 3.58 -31.03
CA SER A 657 1.51 2.91 -30.04
C SER A 657 2.94 2.69 -30.53
N ILE A 658 3.12 2.30 -31.81
CA ILE A 658 4.44 2.17 -32.44
C ILE A 658 5.17 3.51 -32.40
N VAL A 659 4.54 4.59 -32.87
CA VAL A 659 5.16 5.93 -32.91
C VAL A 659 5.51 6.43 -31.51
N GLU A 660 4.63 6.25 -30.52
CA GLU A 660 4.87 6.68 -29.13
C GLU A 660 6.03 5.91 -28.48
N ARG A 661 6.17 4.61 -28.75
CA ARG A 661 7.32 3.81 -28.29
C ARG A 661 8.64 4.20 -28.94
N HIS A 662 8.60 4.79 -30.14
CA HIS A 662 9.76 5.43 -30.77
C HIS A 662 10.07 6.81 -30.19
N GLY A 663 9.35 7.28 -29.16
CA GLY A 663 9.51 8.63 -28.59
C GLY A 663 8.87 9.73 -29.44
N GLY A 664 7.99 9.35 -30.37
CA GLY A 664 7.23 10.23 -31.24
C GLY A 664 5.82 10.54 -30.72
N ARG A 665 5.04 11.22 -31.56
CA ARG A 665 3.61 11.46 -31.37
C ARG A 665 2.88 11.27 -32.69
N MET A 666 1.66 10.73 -32.65
CA MET A 666 0.75 10.66 -33.79
C MET A 666 -0.56 11.41 -33.50
N TRP A 667 -1.11 12.10 -34.50
CA TRP A 667 -2.41 12.78 -34.44
C TRP A 667 -3.04 12.91 -35.83
N ALA A 668 -4.34 13.20 -35.87
CA ALA A 668 -5.08 13.47 -37.09
C ALA A 668 -5.55 14.93 -37.14
N ALA A 669 -5.65 15.48 -38.35
CA ALA A 669 -6.26 16.78 -38.63
C ALA A 669 -7.22 16.65 -39.82
N SER A 670 -8.39 17.27 -39.72
CA SER A 670 -9.39 17.33 -40.81
C SER A 670 -10.24 18.57 -40.59
N ASP A 671 -10.62 19.24 -41.68
CA ASP A 671 -11.53 20.40 -41.65
C ASP A 671 -13.02 19.98 -41.58
N GLY A 672 -13.27 18.69 -41.29
CA GLY A 672 -14.60 18.08 -41.20
C GLY A 672 -14.94 17.25 -42.43
N GLU A 673 -16.19 16.82 -42.49
CA GLU A 673 -16.64 15.92 -43.56
C GLU A 673 -16.51 16.56 -44.96
N GLY A 674 -16.07 15.77 -45.94
CA GLY A 674 -15.87 16.17 -47.34
C GLY A 674 -14.57 16.91 -47.65
N HIS A 675 -13.69 17.11 -46.67
CA HIS A 675 -12.46 17.90 -46.81
C HIS A 675 -11.16 17.07 -46.72
N GLY A 676 -11.26 15.73 -46.72
CA GLY A 676 -10.11 14.85 -46.53
C GLY A 676 -9.57 14.84 -45.09
N SER A 677 -8.60 13.97 -44.84
CA SER A 677 -7.88 13.89 -43.56
C SER A 677 -6.37 13.93 -43.75
N SER A 678 -5.70 14.34 -42.67
CA SER A 678 -4.26 14.47 -42.59
C SER A 678 -3.77 13.76 -41.35
N PHE A 679 -3.14 12.60 -41.53
CA PHE A 679 -2.51 11.85 -40.45
C PHE A 679 -1.04 12.25 -40.33
N ARG A 680 -0.62 12.58 -39.11
CA ARG A 680 0.72 13.13 -38.85
C ARG A 680 1.39 12.36 -37.74
N LEU A 681 2.69 12.13 -37.91
CA LEU A 681 3.52 11.46 -36.93
C LEU A 681 4.90 12.10 -36.84
N THR A 682 5.55 12.02 -35.68
CA THR A 682 6.93 12.50 -35.50
C THR A 682 7.88 11.36 -35.18
N LEU A 683 9.06 11.32 -35.81
CA LEU A 683 10.11 10.35 -35.55
C LEU A 683 11.39 11.03 -35.05
N PRO A 684 12.16 10.42 -34.13
CA PRO A 684 13.44 10.97 -33.69
C PRO A 684 14.45 11.05 -34.84
N ARG A 685 15.00 12.24 -35.06
CA ARG A 685 16.04 12.45 -36.06
C ARG A 685 17.35 11.82 -35.57
N ALA A 686 18.01 11.04 -36.42
CA ALA A 686 19.33 10.50 -36.13
C ALA A 686 20.37 11.63 -36.18
N LEU A 687 21.19 11.76 -35.13
CA LEU A 687 22.33 12.69 -35.09
C LEU A 687 23.42 12.18 -36.03
N VAL A 688 23.44 12.64 -37.28
CA VAL A 688 24.55 12.36 -38.20
C VAL A 688 25.73 13.30 -37.87
N PRO A 689 26.91 12.80 -37.48
CA PRO A 689 28.12 13.62 -37.45
C PRO A 689 28.50 13.94 -38.90
N VAL A 690 28.49 15.23 -39.26
CA VAL A 690 29.01 15.68 -40.54
C VAL A 690 30.53 15.46 -40.54
N LEU A 691 30.99 14.34 -41.10
CA LEU A 691 32.38 14.23 -41.55
C LEU A 691 32.50 14.87 -42.95
N PRO A 692 33.54 15.66 -43.20
CA PRO A 692 33.70 16.36 -44.46
C PRO A 692 33.90 15.36 -45.60
N ARG A 693 33.05 15.50 -46.62
CA ARG A 693 33.23 14.84 -47.92
C ARG A 693 34.62 15.17 -48.47
N ARG A 694 35.38 14.14 -48.81
CA ARG A 694 36.52 14.24 -49.73
C ARG A 694 35.98 13.99 -51.14
N ASP A 695 35.78 15.07 -51.87
CA ASP A 695 35.88 15.03 -53.33
C ASP A 695 37.37 15.01 -53.69
N ASP A 696 37.83 13.92 -54.30
CA ASP A 696 38.42 13.94 -55.65
C ASP A 696 39.15 12.62 -55.96
N ALA A 697 38.60 11.96 -56.99
CA ALA A 697 39.28 11.44 -58.16
C ALA A 697 40.09 10.11 -58.11
N LEU A 698 39.74 9.29 -59.12
CA LEU A 698 40.56 8.30 -59.85
C LEU A 698 40.70 6.89 -59.25
N GLY A 699 39.98 5.96 -59.89
CA GLY A 699 40.34 4.54 -59.89
C GLY A 699 39.18 3.63 -60.27
N ALA A 700 38.81 3.60 -61.56
CA ALA A 700 38.12 2.42 -62.09
C ALA A 700 39.03 1.19 -61.87
N PRO A 701 38.53 0.09 -61.28
CA PRO A 701 39.14 -1.21 -61.47
C PRO A 701 38.60 -1.76 -62.80
N SER A 702 39.48 -1.77 -63.79
CA SER A 702 39.36 -2.50 -65.04
C SER A 702 39.09 -3.99 -64.81
N ASP A 703 38.33 -4.54 -65.76
CA ASP A 703 38.23 -5.96 -66.09
C ASP A 703 39.52 -6.74 -65.83
N GLU A 704 39.40 -7.88 -65.14
CA GLU A 704 40.07 -9.16 -65.46
C GLU A 704 39.77 -10.20 -64.37
N ARG A 705 38.54 -10.73 -64.33
CA ARG A 705 38.25 -12.09 -63.84
C ARG A 705 37.10 -12.72 -64.63
N GLY A 706 37.48 -13.45 -65.67
CA GLY A 706 36.73 -14.58 -66.24
C GLY A 706 35.42 -14.25 -66.94
N ALA A 707 35.49 -13.97 -68.24
CA ALA A 707 34.33 -14.03 -69.13
C ALA A 707 33.72 -15.45 -69.13
N ALA A 708 32.72 -15.68 -68.28
CA ALA A 708 31.67 -16.63 -68.53
C ALA A 708 30.61 -15.89 -69.38
N ALA A 709 30.28 -16.43 -70.55
CA ALA A 709 29.38 -15.79 -71.51
C ALA A 709 28.06 -15.37 -70.83
N ALA A 710 27.76 -14.06 -70.84
CA ALA A 710 26.51 -13.54 -70.32
C ALA A 710 25.34 -14.22 -71.03
N THR A 711 24.34 -14.64 -70.26
CA THR A 711 23.17 -15.35 -70.79
C THR A 711 22.30 -14.36 -71.54
N ARG A 712 22.19 -14.52 -72.86
CA ARG A 712 21.54 -13.55 -73.73
C ARG A 712 20.01 -13.72 -73.74
N VAL A 713 19.26 -12.64 -73.63
CA VAL A 713 17.79 -12.61 -73.66
C VAL A 713 17.33 -11.60 -74.71
N VAL A 714 16.31 -11.94 -75.50
CA VAL A 714 15.69 -11.02 -76.46
C VAL A 714 14.39 -10.46 -75.89
N VAL A 715 14.20 -9.15 -75.95
CA VAL A 715 12.95 -8.47 -75.55
C VAL A 715 12.29 -7.87 -76.79
N VAL A 716 11.00 -8.18 -76.99
CA VAL A 716 10.20 -7.73 -78.14
C VAL A 716 8.95 -7.02 -77.63
N ASP A 717 8.87 -5.70 -77.85
CA ASP A 717 7.70 -4.86 -77.53
C ASP A 717 7.67 -3.67 -78.51
N ASP A 718 6.51 -3.24 -78.99
CA ASP A 718 6.41 -2.16 -79.99
C ASP A 718 6.72 -0.77 -79.41
N ASP A 719 6.69 -0.62 -78.08
CA ASP A 719 7.07 0.60 -77.39
C ASP A 719 8.57 0.59 -77.00
N PRO A 720 9.41 1.46 -77.60
CA PRO A 720 10.84 1.56 -77.26
C PRO A 720 11.09 1.85 -75.78
N TYR A 721 10.18 2.56 -75.12
CA TYR A 721 10.28 2.85 -73.70
C TYR A 721 10.14 1.58 -72.86
N VAL A 722 9.20 0.69 -73.23
CA VAL A 722 9.00 -0.59 -72.53
C VAL A 722 10.19 -1.50 -72.75
N VAL A 723 10.75 -1.54 -73.97
CA VAL A 723 11.99 -2.28 -74.26
C VAL A 723 13.15 -1.80 -73.39
N ASP A 724 13.35 -0.49 -73.23
CA ASP A 724 14.43 0.07 -72.40
C ASP A 724 14.22 -0.22 -70.90
N VAL A 725 12.98 -0.18 -70.41
CA VAL A 725 12.66 -0.54 -69.03
C VAL A 725 12.95 -2.02 -68.76
N LEU A 726 12.44 -2.92 -69.61
CA LEU A 726 12.66 -4.36 -69.47
C LEU A 726 14.14 -4.73 -69.62
N ARG A 727 14.86 -4.07 -70.55
CA ARG A 727 16.31 -4.16 -70.69
C ARG A 727 17.01 -3.79 -69.38
N THR A 728 16.70 -2.63 -68.83
CA THR A 728 17.33 -2.14 -67.58
C THR A 728 17.13 -3.12 -66.43
N VAL A 729 15.92 -3.67 -66.28
CA VAL A 729 15.60 -4.63 -65.21
C VAL A 729 16.37 -5.94 -65.38
N LEU A 730 16.48 -6.46 -66.60
CA LEU A 730 17.15 -7.73 -66.88
C LEU A 730 18.68 -7.60 -66.88
N GLU A 731 19.25 -6.50 -67.39
CA GLU A 731 20.69 -6.22 -67.33
C GLU A 731 21.18 -6.04 -65.88
N ALA A 732 20.37 -5.39 -65.02
CA ALA A 732 20.65 -5.29 -63.59
C ALA A 732 20.69 -6.66 -62.88
N ARG A 733 20.20 -7.73 -63.53
CA ARG A 733 20.20 -9.11 -63.05
C ARG A 733 21.18 -10.02 -63.81
N GLY A 734 22.10 -9.43 -64.58
CA GLY A 734 23.23 -10.13 -65.21
C GLY A 734 22.91 -10.79 -66.56
N TYR A 735 21.77 -10.48 -67.18
CA TYR A 735 21.46 -10.90 -68.55
C TYR A 735 22.01 -9.91 -69.58
N ASP A 736 22.46 -10.43 -70.73
CA ASP A 736 22.78 -9.60 -71.91
C ASP A 736 21.50 -9.44 -72.75
N VAL A 737 20.98 -8.22 -72.92
CA VAL A 737 19.62 -8.04 -73.45
C VAL A 737 19.62 -7.34 -74.81
N VAL A 738 19.12 -8.05 -75.81
CA VAL A 738 18.88 -7.48 -77.15
C VAL A 738 17.41 -7.08 -77.23
N GLY A 739 17.16 -5.77 -77.37
CA GLY A 739 15.80 -5.25 -77.48
C GLY A 739 15.45 -4.93 -78.93
N VAL A 740 14.28 -5.36 -79.37
CA VAL A 740 13.74 -5.14 -80.72
C VAL A 740 12.30 -4.65 -80.62
N THR A 741 11.89 -3.80 -81.57
CA THR A 741 10.55 -3.20 -81.57
C THR A 741 9.62 -3.74 -82.65
N ASP A 742 10.10 -4.69 -83.46
CA ASP A 742 9.32 -5.30 -84.55
C ASP A 742 9.44 -6.84 -84.52
N GLY A 743 8.31 -7.51 -84.71
CA GLY A 743 8.24 -8.98 -84.67
C GLY A 743 9.01 -9.71 -85.79
N ARG A 744 9.29 -9.06 -86.94
CA ARG A 744 10.13 -9.64 -88.01
C ARG A 744 11.61 -9.50 -87.65
N GLU A 745 12.00 -8.35 -87.12
CA GLU A 745 13.35 -8.13 -86.59
C GLU A 745 13.65 -9.12 -85.46
N ALA A 746 12.67 -9.41 -84.59
CA ALA A 746 12.80 -10.43 -83.56
C ALA A 746 13.15 -11.82 -84.10
N LEU A 747 12.55 -12.25 -85.21
CA LEU A 747 12.87 -13.55 -85.83
C LEU A 747 14.29 -13.57 -86.41
N GLU A 748 14.71 -12.48 -87.06
CA GLU A 748 16.08 -12.36 -87.60
C GLU A 748 17.13 -12.35 -86.48
N VAL A 749 16.87 -11.62 -85.39
CA VAL A 749 17.77 -11.53 -84.23
C VAL A 749 17.85 -12.86 -83.48
N VAL A 750 16.74 -13.57 -83.31
CA VAL A 750 16.76 -14.89 -82.64
C VAL A 750 17.57 -15.92 -83.45
N GLU A 751 17.49 -15.89 -84.79
CA GLU A 751 18.27 -16.79 -85.64
C GLU A 751 19.77 -16.42 -85.67
N GLN A 752 20.12 -15.14 -85.53
CA GLN A 752 21.51 -14.66 -85.56
C GLN A 752 22.21 -14.76 -84.20
N GLU A 753 21.52 -14.40 -83.12
CA GLU A 753 22.12 -14.18 -81.79
C GLU A 753 21.91 -15.37 -80.83
N HIS A 754 21.09 -16.37 -81.20
CA HIS A 754 20.81 -17.58 -80.42
C HIS A 754 20.60 -17.34 -78.92
N PRO A 755 19.57 -16.58 -78.52
CA PRO A 755 19.34 -16.24 -77.11
C PRO A 755 18.94 -17.47 -76.27
N ALA A 756 19.06 -17.33 -74.95
CA ALA A 756 18.62 -18.33 -73.98
C ALA A 756 17.13 -18.24 -73.65
N ALA A 757 16.50 -17.08 -73.86
CA ALA A 757 15.06 -16.88 -73.76
C ALA A 757 14.60 -15.65 -74.57
N ILE A 758 13.31 -15.59 -74.88
CA ILE A 758 12.67 -14.43 -75.51
C ILE A 758 11.47 -13.96 -74.68
N LEU A 759 11.37 -12.66 -74.44
CA LEU A 759 10.19 -11.99 -73.91
C LEU A 759 9.44 -11.35 -75.06
N LEU A 760 8.16 -11.70 -75.21
CA LEU A 760 7.39 -11.36 -76.40
C LEU A 760 6.05 -10.73 -76.03
N ASP A 761 5.85 -9.46 -76.40
CA ASP A 761 4.53 -8.82 -76.33
C ASP A 761 3.58 -9.39 -77.40
N LEU A 762 2.33 -9.66 -77.02
CA LEU A 762 1.28 -10.06 -77.96
C LEU A 762 0.65 -8.87 -78.68
N ALA A 763 0.60 -7.70 -78.04
CA ALA A 763 -0.20 -6.56 -78.48
C ALA A 763 0.54 -5.57 -79.40
N MET A 764 1.30 -6.08 -80.37
CA MET A 764 2.08 -5.23 -81.29
C MET A 764 1.32 -4.85 -82.59
N PRO A 765 1.37 -3.60 -83.07
CA PRO A 765 0.85 -3.18 -84.37
C PRO A 765 1.59 -3.85 -85.55
N GLY A 766 0.85 -4.33 -86.55
CA GLY A 766 1.42 -4.90 -87.78
C GLY A 766 1.63 -6.42 -87.72
N THR A 767 2.60 -6.90 -86.94
CA THR A 767 2.87 -8.34 -86.76
C THR A 767 2.52 -8.75 -85.33
N ASN A 768 1.39 -9.46 -85.15
CA ASN A 768 0.92 -9.91 -83.84
C ASN A 768 1.93 -10.89 -83.19
N GLY A 769 2.28 -10.70 -81.91
CA GLY A 769 3.22 -11.57 -81.18
C GLY A 769 2.82 -13.04 -81.15
N ALA A 770 1.52 -13.36 -81.22
CA ALA A 770 1.06 -14.75 -81.36
C ALA A 770 1.48 -15.39 -82.70
N GLU A 771 1.66 -14.60 -83.77
CA GLU A 771 2.22 -15.08 -85.04
C GLU A 771 3.73 -15.35 -84.93
N VAL A 772 4.47 -14.45 -84.26
CA VAL A 772 5.91 -14.61 -84.00
C VAL A 772 6.18 -15.89 -83.20
N LEU A 773 5.43 -16.13 -82.12
CA LEU A 773 5.52 -17.35 -81.32
C LEU A 773 5.27 -18.62 -82.17
N ARG A 774 4.23 -18.60 -83.02
CA ARG A 774 3.94 -19.74 -83.91
C ARG A 774 5.04 -19.98 -84.94
N GLN A 775 5.71 -18.95 -85.41
CA GLN A 775 6.83 -19.07 -86.35
C GLN A 775 8.09 -19.62 -85.65
N LEU A 776 8.40 -19.15 -84.43
CA LEU A 776 9.49 -19.69 -83.60
C LEU A 776 9.31 -21.19 -83.31
N ARG A 777 8.07 -21.65 -83.08
CA ARG A 777 7.78 -23.09 -82.85
C ARG A 777 7.83 -23.96 -84.12
N ARG A 778 7.74 -23.37 -85.32
CA ARG A 778 7.77 -24.12 -86.60
C ARG A 778 9.18 -24.39 -87.13
N SER A 779 10.17 -23.60 -86.73
CA SER A 779 11.57 -23.80 -87.14
C SER A 779 12.28 -24.75 -86.18
N ALA A 780 12.93 -25.78 -86.72
CA ALA A 780 13.67 -26.76 -85.92
C ALA A 780 14.84 -26.13 -85.13
N ALA A 781 15.35 -24.98 -85.57
CA ALA A 781 16.42 -24.26 -84.90
C ALA A 781 15.95 -23.47 -83.66
N THR A 782 14.68 -23.06 -83.61
CA THR A 782 14.13 -22.19 -82.56
C THR A 782 12.99 -22.83 -81.76
N ALA A 783 12.52 -24.02 -82.14
CA ALA A 783 11.38 -24.67 -81.51
C ALA A 783 11.56 -24.92 -80.00
N GLY A 784 12.80 -25.18 -79.56
CA GLY A 784 13.16 -25.38 -78.16
C GLY A 784 13.60 -24.13 -77.40
N LEU A 785 13.54 -22.94 -78.02
CA LEU A 785 13.87 -21.68 -77.35
C LEU A 785 12.78 -21.33 -76.33
N PRO A 786 13.11 -21.10 -75.05
CA PRO A 786 12.12 -20.69 -74.06
C PRO A 786 11.48 -19.32 -74.37
N VAL A 787 10.15 -19.24 -74.40
CA VAL A 787 9.39 -18.01 -74.70
C VAL A 787 8.52 -17.60 -73.51
N VAL A 788 8.76 -16.40 -72.98
CA VAL A 788 7.91 -15.74 -71.99
C VAL A 788 7.00 -14.74 -72.70
N VAL A 789 5.69 -14.95 -72.64
CA VAL A 789 4.72 -14.02 -73.19
C VAL A 789 4.46 -12.90 -72.20
N VAL A 790 4.45 -11.66 -72.69
CA VAL A 790 4.00 -10.49 -71.92
C VAL A 790 2.69 -10.00 -72.54
N SER A 791 1.59 -9.94 -71.79
CA SER A 791 0.29 -9.57 -72.37
C SER A 791 -0.62 -8.88 -71.35
N GLY A 792 -1.53 -8.01 -71.80
CA GLY A 792 -2.62 -7.49 -70.97
C GLY A 792 -3.73 -8.52 -70.66
N THR A 793 -3.67 -9.71 -71.27
CA THR A 793 -4.65 -10.80 -71.08
C THR A 793 -4.04 -11.98 -70.34
N SER A 794 -4.88 -12.73 -69.62
CA SER A 794 -4.45 -13.92 -68.88
C SER A 794 -4.25 -15.13 -69.81
N PRO A 795 -3.48 -16.16 -69.40
CA PRO A 795 -3.34 -17.41 -70.15
C PRO A 795 -4.68 -18.10 -70.47
N SER A 796 -5.69 -17.94 -69.61
CA SER A 796 -7.01 -18.55 -69.79
C SER A 796 -7.80 -17.94 -70.95
N ASP A 797 -7.51 -16.69 -71.31
CA ASP A 797 -8.16 -15.95 -72.40
C ASP A 797 -7.54 -16.25 -73.77
N ALA A 798 -6.31 -16.77 -73.79
CA ALA A 798 -5.50 -17.02 -74.99
C ALA A 798 -4.92 -18.45 -75.03
N ARG A 799 -5.76 -19.46 -74.73
CA ARG A 799 -5.35 -20.87 -74.52
C ARG A 799 -4.45 -21.46 -75.61
N GLU A 800 -4.73 -21.19 -76.88
CA GLU A 800 -3.93 -21.70 -78.00
C GLU A 800 -2.51 -21.10 -78.04
N THR A 801 -2.36 -19.85 -77.61
CA THR A 801 -1.06 -19.16 -77.55
C THR A 801 -0.32 -19.52 -76.27
N ALA A 802 -1.04 -19.63 -75.14
CA ALA A 802 -0.49 -20.07 -73.86
C ALA A 802 0.09 -21.49 -73.92
N ALA A 803 -0.51 -22.40 -74.71
CA ALA A 803 0.01 -23.75 -74.91
C ALA A 803 1.36 -23.80 -75.65
N LEU A 804 1.79 -22.70 -76.28
CA LEU A 804 3.05 -22.59 -77.01
C LEU A 804 4.11 -21.78 -76.23
N ALA A 805 3.73 -21.13 -75.14
CA ALA A 805 4.63 -20.32 -74.31
C ALA A 805 5.16 -21.13 -73.12
N ASP A 806 6.38 -20.83 -72.69
CA ASP A 806 7.03 -21.49 -71.55
C ASP A 806 6.86 -20.68 -70.25
N GLY A 807 6.53 -19.39 -70.37
CA GLY A 807 6.14 -18.50 -69.28
C GLY A 807 5.14 -17.44 -69.72
N TRP A 808 4.42 -16.83 -68.78
CA TRP A 808 3.43 -15.80 -69.07
C TRP A 808 3.41 -14.73 -67.98
N LEU A 809 3.50 -13.46 -68.39
CA LEU A 809 3.45 -12.28 -67.54
C LEU A 809 2.27 -11.41 -67.98
N VAL A 810 1.41 -11.06 -67.03
CA VAL A 810 0.29 -10.15 -67.28
C VAL A 810 0.74 -8.71 -67.02
N LYS A 811 0.52 -7.80 -67.97
CA LYS A 811 0.80 -6.36 -67.79
C LYS A 811 -0.19 -5.78 -66.75
N PRO A 812 0.25 -4.94 -65.78
CA PRO A 812 1.61 -4.41 -65.59
C PRO A 812 2.57 -5.46 -65.00
N VAL A 813 3.80 -5.47 -65.52
CA VAL A 813 4.80 -6.48 -65.17
C VAL A 813 5.64 -6.01 -63.99
N ASP A 814 5.60 -6.78 -62.89
CA ASP A 814 6.46 -6.57 -61.72
C ASP A 814 7.94 -6.90 -62.02
N PRO A 815 8.91 -6.05 -61.67
CA PRO A 815 10.34 -6.31 -61.92
C PRO A 815 10.87 -7.60 -61.27
N GLU A 816 10.36 -7.99 -60.10
CA GLU A 816 10.78 -9.24 -59.46
C GLU A 816 10.17 -10.47 -60.14
N GLY A 817 8.87 -10.42 -60.43
CA GLY A 817 8.15 -11.45 -61.18
C GLY A 817 8.67 -11.66 -62.60
N LEU A 818 9.09 -10.59 -63.27
CA LEU A 818 9.79 -10.61 -64.56
C LEU A 818 11.10 -11.40 -64.46
N ALA A 819 11.97 -11.00 -63.53
CA ALA A 819 13.27 -11.63 -63.36
C ALA A 819 13.14 -13.08 -62.87
N ALA A 820 12.14 -13.40 -62.04
CA ALA A 820 11.85 -14.75 -61.61
C ALA A 820 11.37 -15.62 -62.77
N THR A 821 10.36 -15.16 -63.53
CA THR A 821 9.82 -15.93 -64.66
C THR A 821 10.88 -16.18 -65.74
N VAL A 822 11.68 -15.16 -66.07
CA VAL A 822 12.78 -15.31 -67.03
C VAL A 822 13.84 -16.27 -66.49
N ARG A 823 14.19 -16.18 -65.21
CA ARG A 823 15.12 -17.12 -64.57
C ARG A 823 14.58 -18.54 -64.58
N ASP A 824 13.33 -18.75 -64.21
CA ASP A 824 12.69 -20.07 -64.11
C ASP A 824 12.62 -20.72 -65.48
N VAL A 825 12.20 -19.97 -66.49
CA VAL A 825 12.11 -20.43 -67.88
C VAL A 825 13.49 -20.70 -68.50
N VAL A 826 14.52 -19.94 -68.12
CA VAL A 826 15.92 -20.24 -68.44
C VAL A 826 16.45 -21.46 -67.65
N ARG A 827 15.92 -21.73 -66.44
CA ARG A 827 16.34 -22.81 -65.53
C ARG A 827 15.62 -24.13 -65.73
N LEU A 828 14.50 -24.20 -66.44
CA LEU A 828 13.69 -25.41 -66.65
C LEU A 828 14.47 -26.52 -67.38
N ARG A 829 15.31 -27.20 -66.62
CA ARG A 829 15.56 -28.64 -66.68
C ARG A 829 15.00 -29.24 -65.39
N PRO A 830 14.33 -30.41 -65.44
CA PRO A 830 13.73 -31.02 -64.26
C PRO A 830 14.79 -31.31 -63.17
N HIS A 831 14.49 -30.87 -61.95
CA HIS A 831 15.19 -31.25 -60.72
C HIS A 831 14.84 -32.71 -60.37
N HIS A 832 15.80 -33.47 -59.85
CA HIS A 832 15.63 -34.88 -59.43
C HIS A 832 16.29 -35.15 -58.07
N GLU A 833 16.62 -34.08 -57.35
CA GLU A 833 17.26 -34.13 -56.05
C GLU A 833 16.28 -34.61 -54.96
N HIS A 834 16.83 -35.32 -53.97
CA HIS A 834 16.06 -35.94 -52.89
C HIS A 834 16.00 -35.02 -51.66
N VAL A 835 14.80 -34.72 -51.16
CA VAL A 835 14.56 -33.87 -49.99
C VAL A 835 13.95 -34.70 -48.84
N LEU A 836 14.54 -34.60 -47.65
CA LEU A 836 13.97 -35.20 -46.44
C LEU A 836 13.15 -34.15 -45.69
N VAL A 837 11.84 -34.36 -45.56
CA VAL A 837 10.90 -33.50 -44.82
C VAL A 837 10.61 -34.13 -43.47
N VAL A 838 10.97 -33.46 -42.37
CA VAL A 838 10.73 -33.89 -40.99
C VAL A 838 9.75 -32.92 -40.32
N GLU A 839 8.50 -33.34 -40.21
CA GLU A 839 7.36 -32.53 -39.77
C GLU A 839 6.36 -33.43 -39.04
N ASP A 840 5.93 -33.06 -37.83
CA ASP A 840 5.04 -33.90 -37.02
C ASP A 840 3.57 -33.74 -37.38
N ASP A 841 3.17 -32.56 -37.86
CA ASP A 841 1.83 -32.27 -38.35
C ASP A 841 1.55 -32.99 -39.68
N ASP A 842 0.58 -33.91 -39.68
CA ASP A 842 0.22 -34.72 -40.85
C ASP A 842 -0.30 -33.89 -42.03
N ASP A 843 -1.08 -32.84 -41.75
CA ASP A 843 -1.70 -32.00 -42.78
C ASP A 843 -0.65 -31.06 -43.39
N LEU A 844 0.16 -30.40 -42.55
CA LEU A 844 1.23 -29.53 -43.01
C LEU A 844 2.28 -30.31 -43.80
N ARG A 845 2.66 -31.51 -43.34
CA ARG A 845 3.60 -32.37 -44.06
C ARG A 845 3.06 -32.80 -45.42
N ALA A 846 1.76 -33.08 -45.53
CA ALA A 846 1.12 -33.39 -46.82
C ALA A 846 1.16 -32.20 -47.78
N VAL A 847 0.90 -30.98 -47.29
CA VAL A 847 1.01 -29.75 -48.08
C VAL A 847 2.46 -29.54 -48.56
N LEU A 848 3.44 -29.60 -47.66
CA LEU A 848 4.86 -29.42 -47.99
C LEU A 848 5.34 -30.47 -49.00
N THR A 849 4.92 -31.73 -48.83
CA THR A 849 5.24 -32.80 -49.78
C THR A 849 4.67 -32.50 -51.16
N THR A 850 3.39 -32.11 -51.23
CA THR A 850 2.72 -31.77 -52.49
C THR A 850 3.39 -30.60 -53.20
N VAL A 851 3.75 -29.53 -52.46
CA VAL A 851 4.44 -28.35 -53.01
C VAL A 851 5.79 -28.75 -53.59
N LEU A 852 6.62 -29.50 -52.85
CA LEU A 852 7.96 -29.88 -53.29
C LEU A 852 7.93 -30.88 -54.46
N GLU A 853 7.04 -31.86 -54.44
CA GLU A 853 6.85 -32.82 -55.54
C GLU A 853 6.35 -32.15 -56.81
N SER A 854 5.51 -31.11 -56.69
CA SER A 854 5.04 -30.33 -57.86
C SER A 854 6.17 -29.61 -58.60
N ALA A 855 7.29 -29.35 -57.93
CA ALA A 855 8.51 -28.78 -58.51
C ALA A 855 9.48 -29.85 -59.07
N GLY A 856 9.10 -31.13 -59.06
CA GLY A 856 9.88 -32.25 -59.59
C GLY A 856 10.84 -32.91 -58.59
N LEU A 857 10.87 -32.46 -57.33
CA LEU A 857 11.74 -33.02 -56.28
C LEU A 857 11.24 -34.38 -55.82
N ILE A 858 12.17 -35.27 -55.42
CA ILE A 858 11.82 -36.54 -54.78
C ILE A 858 11.76 -36.28 -53.28
N VAL A 859 10.62 -36.53 -52.63
CA VAL A 859 10.42 -36.22 -51.20
C VAL A 859 10.32 -37.50 -50.37
N THR A 860 11.14 -37.61 -49.31
CA THR A 860 10.92 -38.57 -48.22
C THR A 860 10.39 -37.83 -47.01
N SER A 861 9.23 -38.23 -46.50
CA SER A 861 8.58 -37.61 -45.35
C SER A 861 8.78 -38.43 -44.07
N ALA A 862 9.04 -37.76 -42.95
CA ALA A 862 9.15 -38.34 -41.61
C ALA A 862 8.33 -37.53 -40.59
N ARG A 863 7.64 -38.23 -39.68
CA ARG A 863 6.79 -37.64 -38.61
C ARG A 863 7.57 -37.17 -37.38
N GLY A 864 8.85 -37.50 -37.31
CA GLY A 864 9.68 -37.28 -36.13
C GLY A 864 11.09 -37.79 -36.31
N LEU A 865 11.89 -37.71 -35.25
CA LEU A 865 13.30 -38.09 -35.23
C LEU A 865 13.52 -39.58 -35.50
N SER A 866 12.69 -40.45 -34.95
CA SER A 866 12.84 -41.90 -35.13
C SER A 866 12.68 -42.28 -36.60
N GLU A 867 11.62 -41.79 -37.25
CA GLU A 867 11.39 -42.05 -38.67
C GLU A 867 12.46 -41.39 -39.55
N ALA A 868 12.91 -40.18 -39.20
CA ALA A 868 14.01 -39.53 -39.91
C ALA A 868 15.31 -40.33 -39.79
N ARG A 869 15.64 -40.83 -38.58
CA ARG A 869 16.80 -41.70 -38.35
C ARG A 869 16.69 -43.02 -39.09
N ASP A 870 15.51 -43.63 -39.09
CA ASP A 870 15.24 -44.88 -39.80
C ASP A 870 15.38 -44.68 -41.31
N ALA A 871 14.86 -43.58 -41.86
CA ALA A 871 15.04 -43.22 -43.27
C ALA A 871 16.53 -43.05 -43.63
N LEU A 872 17.28 -42.31 -42.83
CA LEU A 872 18.72 -42.10 -43.01
C LEU A 872 19.53 -43.40 -42.85
N ALA A 873 19.17 -44.25 -41.90
CA ALA A 873 19.82 -45.55 -41.66
C ALA A 873 19.55 -46.56 -42.79
N ASN A 874 18.37 -46.49 -43.41
CA ASN A 874 17.97 -47.31 -44.56
C ASN A 874 18.50 -46.78 -45.90
N GLY A 875 19.44 -45.85 -45.88
CA GLY A 875 20.15 -45.38 -47.08
C GLY A 875 19.50 -44.20 -47.79
N ALA A 876 18.57 -43.46 -47.15
CA ALA A 876 18.14 -42.18 -47.69
C ALA A 876 19.31 -41.18 -47.69
N GLU A 877 19.62 -40.64 -48.87
CA GLU A 877 20.68 -39.65 -49.08
C GLU A 877 20.05 -38.32 -49.48
N PRO A 878 19.54 -37.53 -48.52
CA PRO A 878 18.93 -36.26 -48.85
C PRO A 878 20.00 -35.27 -49.32
N HIS A 879 19.69 -34.59 -50.41
CA HIS A 879 20.42 -33.44 -50.92
C HIS A 879 20.04 -32.17 -50.15
N LEU A 880 18.89 -32.17 -49.46
CA LEU A 880 18.46 -31.11 -48.54
C LEU A 880 17.56 -31.71 -47.44
N VAL A 881 17.62 -31.14 -46.24
CA VAL A 881 16.71 -31.48 -45.13
C VAL A 881 15.82 -30.29 -44.81
N LEU A 882 14.50 -30.52 -44.78
CA LEU A 882 13.51 -29.60 -44.24
C LEU A 882 13.10 -30.09 -42.84
N LEU A 883 13.23 -29.24 -41.82
CA LEU A 883 13.16 -29.68 -40.43
C LEU A 883 12.32 -28.75 -39.55
N ASP A 884 11.32 -29.30 -38.86
CA ASP A 884 10.79 -28.68 -37.63
C ASP A 884 11.65 -29.02 -36.41
N LEU A 885 11.82 -28.04 -35.52
CA LEU A 885 12.56 -28.19 -34.28
C LEU A 885 11.74 -28.85 -33.17
N ARG A 886 10.41 -28.71 -33.18
CA ARG A 886 9.51 -29.29 -32.18
C ARG A 886 8.96 -30.61 -32.69
N LEU A 887 9.61 -31.71 -32.32
CA LEU A 887 9.21 -33.05 -32.73
C LEU A 887 8.68 -33.84 -31.52
N PRO A 888 7.74 -34.80 -31.72
CA PRO A 888 7.10 -35.52 -30.62
C PRO A 888 8.05 -36.49 -29.88
N ASP A 889 9.15 -36.88 -30.50
CA ASP A 889 10.10 -37.89 -30.03
C ASP A 889 11.52 -37.35 -29.79
N GLY A 890 11.67 -36.02 -29.66
CA GLY A 890 12.91 -35.32 -29.31
C GLY A 890 12.98 -33.92 -29.92
N THR A 891 14.18 -33.37 -30.10
CA THR A 891 14.34 -32.03 -30.71
C THR A 891 15.00 -32.07 -32.07
N GLY A 892 14.64 -31.17 -32.98
CA GLY A 892 15.33 -31.04 -34.28
C GLY A 892 16.83 -30.78 -34.14
N TYR A 893 17.28 -30.20 -33.02
CA TYR A 893 18.70 -30.07 -32.67
C TYR A 893 19.41 -31.42 -32.59
N ASP A 894 18.74 -32.46 -32.09
CA ASP A 894 19.30 -33.80 -32.01
C ASP A 894 19.53 -34.40 -33.40
N LEU A 895 18.62 -34.15 -34.35
CA LEU A 895 18.78 -34.58 -35.75
C LEU A 895 19.97 -33.86 -36.41
N VAL A 896 20.09 -32.55 -36.21
CA VAL A 896 21.23 -31.77 -36.73
C VAL A 896 22.54 -32.28 -36.13
N ALA A 897 22.56 -32.60 -34.83
CA ALA A 897 23.72 -33.19 -34.17
C ALA A 897 24.07 -34.60 -34.68
N ASP A 898 23.06 -35.41 -35.03
CA ASP A 898 23.22 -36.72 -35.69
C ASP A 898 23.80 -36.55 -37.10
N LEU A 899 23.26 -35.62 -37.90
CA LEU A 899 23.73 -35.32 -39.26
C LEU A 899 25.16 -34.78 -39.28
N ARG A 900 25.54 -33.93 -38.31
CA ARG A 900 26.93 -33.44 -38.16
C ARG A 900 27.93 -34.56 -37.86
N ARG A 901 27.50 -35.59 -37.11
CA ARG A 901 28.33 -36.76 -36.78
C ARG A 901 28.46 -37.72 -37.96
N SER A 902 27.51 -37.72 -38.88
CA SER A 902 27.61 -38.43 -40.15
C SER A 902 28.61 -37.71 -41.07
N GLY A 903 29.80 -38.29 -41.24
CA GLY A 903 30.87 -37.71 -42.08
C GLY A 903 30.46 -37.43 -43.53
N ARG A 904 29.35 -38.02 -44.00
CA ARG A 904 28.82 -37.87 -45.36
C ARG A 904 27.70 -36.83 -45.49
N LEU A 905 26.92 -36.59 -44.43
CA LEU A 905 25.77 -35.67 -44.42
C LEU A 905 26.06 -34.35 -43.69
N ARG A 906 27.28 -34.17 -43.19
CA ARG A 906 27.71 -33.01 -42.41
C ARG A 906 27.56 -31.67 -43.14
N GLY A 907 27.54 -31.70 -44.48
CA GLY A 907 27.40 -30.51 -45.33
C GLY A 907 26.05 -30.39 -46.02
N THR A 908 25.06 -31.22 -45.68
CA THR A 908 23.73 -31.16 -46.32
C THR A 908 23.07 -29.80 -46.02
N PRO A 909 22.57 -29.09 -47.05
CA PRO A 909 21.74 -27.91 -46.86
C PRO A 909 20.54 -28.18 -45.96
N LEU A 910 20.19 -27.19 -45.14
CA LEU A 910 19.14 -27.30 -44.13
C LEU A 910 18.18 -26.13 -44.22
N VAL A 911 16.88 -26.43 -44.25
CA VAL A 911 15.82 -25.44 -44.07
C VAL A 911 15.13 -25.77 -42.75
N VAL A 912 15.27 -24.88 -41.77
CA VAL A 912 14.58 -24.99 -40.49
C VAL A 912 13.24 -24.27 -40.64
N TYR A 913 12.14 -25.02 -40.65
CA TYR A 913 10.79 -24.47 -40.73
C TYR A 913 10.07 -24.75 -39.41
N THR A 914 10.02 -23.77 -38.52
CA THR A 914 9.55 -23.98 -37.14
C THR A 914 8.69 -22.84 -36.62
N GLY A 915 7.75 -23.15 -35.74
CA GLY A 915 6.89 -22.14 -35.09
C GLY A 915 7.51 -21.53 -33.82
N ALA A 916 8.77 -21.84 -33.51
CA ALA A 916 9.51 -21.23 -32.40
C ALA A 916 10.45 -20.13 -32.93
N GLU A 917 10.53 -18.98 -32.24
CA GLU A 917 11.55 -17.98 -32.56
C GLU A 917 12.93 -18.51 -32.17
N VAL A 918 13.80 -18.70 -33.17
CA VAL A 918 15.17 -19.18 -32.97
C VAL A 918 16.11 -17.99 -32.83
N GLY A 919 16.61 -17.78 -31.61
CA GLY A 919 17.51 -16.66 -31.28
C GLY A 919 18.88 -16.75 -31.97
N PRO A 920 19.66 -15.64 -32.03
CA PRO A 920 20.95 -15.61 -32.73
C PRO A 920 21.96 -16.64 -32.22
N GLY A 921 21.97 -16.94 -30.92
CA GLY A 921 22.84 -17.96 -30.31
C GLY A 921 22.43 -19.39 -30.67
N GLU A 922 21.13 -19.68 -30.73
CA GLU A 922 20.58 -21.00 -31.08
C GLU A 922 20.75 -21.32 -32.56
N ARG A 923 20.71 -20.30 -33.43
CA ARG A 923 20.97 -20.48 -34.88
C ARG A 923 22.35 -21.06 -35.15
N ALA A 924 23.36 -20.76 -34.33
CA ALA A 924 24.69 -21.33 -34.47
C ALA A 924 24.69 -22.85 -34.26
N ASP A 925 23.92 -23.32 -33.27
CA ASP A 925 23.80 -24.73 -32.92
C ASP A 925 22.96 -25.53 -33.92
N LEU A 926 22.28 -24.87 -34.86
CA LEU A 926 21.51 -25.48 -35.95
C LEU A 926 22.20 -25.42 -37.32
N ARG A 927 23.41 -24.86 -37.45
CA ARG A 927 24.13 -24.82 -38.74
C ARG A 927 24.67 -26.19 -39.17
N LEU A 928 24.25 -26.69 -40.34
CA LEU A 928 24.80 -27.91 -40.95
C LEU A 928 25.66 -27.55 -42.17
N GLY A 929 25.08 -27.54 -43.37
CA GLY A 929 25.59 -26.82 -44.54
C GLY A 929 24.99 -25.42 -44.62
N SER A 930 24.73 -24.93 -45.84
CA SER A 930 23.94 -23.71 -46.06
C SER A 930 22.57 -23.86 -45.39
N THR A 931 22.27 -23.00 -44.41
CA THR A 931 21.10 -23.13 -43.53
C THR A 931 20.21 -21.90 -43.61
N VAL A 932 18.93 -22.09 -43.91
CA VAL A 932 17.90 -21.04 -43.93
C VAL A 932 16.88 -21.31 -42.82
N PHE A 933 16.40 -20.24 -42.18
CA PHE A 933 15.41 -20.31 -41.11
C PHE A 933 14.11 -19.65 -41.57
N LEU A 934 13.00 -20.37 -41.46
CA LEU A 934 11.66 -19.94 -41.82
C LEU A 934 10.73 -20.13 -40.60
N THR A 935 9.83 -19.18 -40.37
CA THR A 935 8.93 -19.21 -39.21
C THR A 935 7.53 -19.65 -39.62
N LYS A 936 7.05 -20.78 -39.08
CA LYS A 936 5.68 -21.26 -39.29
C LYS A 936 4.68 -20.19 -38.85
N GLY A 937 3.71 -19.87 -39.69
CA GLY A 937 2.68 -18.86 -39.42
C GLY A 937 3.02 -17.45 -39.89
N ARG A 938 4.30 -17.11 -40.11
CA ARG A 938 4.70 -15.92 -40.88
C ARG A 938 4.90 -16.25 -42.35
N GLU A 939 5.58 -17.37 -42.61
CA GLU A 939 5.83 -17.90 -43.95
C GLU A 939 4.78 -18.98 -44.25
N ALA A 940 4.15 -18.89 -45.41
CA ALA A 940 3.19 -19.90 -45.87
C ALA A 940 3.94 -21.17 -46.34
N PRO A 941 3.30 -22.35 -46.31
CA PRO A 941 3.97 -23.62 -46.66
C PRO A 941 4.56 -23.66 -48.08
N ASP A 942 4.00 -22.90 -49.03
CA ASP A 942 4.49 -22.76 -50.40
C ASP A 942 5.75 -21.88 -50.51
N ALA A 943 5.92 -20.90 -49.61
CA ALA A 943 7.11 -20.04 -49.56
C ALA A 943 8.40 -20.84 -49.30
N VAL A 944 8.29 -22.03 -48.72
CA VAL A 944 9.39 -22.98 -48.48
C VAL A 944 10.07 -23.43 -49.78
N LEU A 945 9.35 -23.46 -50.90
CA LEU A 945 9.86 -24.02 -52.16
C LEU A 945 11.09 -23.26 -52.67
N ARG A 946 11.05 -21.93 -52.64
CA ARG A 946 12.11 -21.08 -53.20
C ARG A 946 13.45 -21.24 -52.45
N PRO A 947 13.52 -21.13 -51.11
CA PRO A 947 14.73 -21.44 -50.35
C PRO A 947 15.27 -22.85 -50.58
N VAL A 948 14.39 -23.85 -50.75
CA VAL A 948 14.79 -25.23 -51.03
C VAL A 948 15.50 -25.32 -52.39
N LEU A 949 14.92 -24.75 -53.45
CA LEU A 949 15.52 -24.74 -54.79
C LEU A 949 16.85 -23.96 -54.82
N ASP A 950 16.89 -22.77 -54.20
CA ASP A 950 18.10 -21.94 -54.15
C ASP A 950 19.27 -22.67 -53.45
N LEU A 951 18.99 -23.37 -52.35
CA LEU A 951 19.98 -24.16 -51.62
C LEU A 951 20.46 -25.38 -52.41
N LEU A 952 19.56 -26.06 -53.13
CA LEU A 952 19.91 -27.20 -53.99
C LEU A 952 20.78 -26.76 -55.18
N ASP A 953 20.48 -25.61 -55.79
CA ASP A 953 21.27 -25.06 -56.89
C ASP A 953 22.66 -24.58 -56.44
N ALA A 954 22.74 -23.95 -55.27
CA ALA A 954 24.01 -23.58 -54.65
C ALA A 954 24.86 -24.81 -54.33
N ALA A 955 24.26 -25.86 -53.76
CA ALA A 955 24.96 -27.11 -53.44
C ALA A 955 25.45 -27.87 -54.70
N ALA A 956 24.76 -27.72 -55.83
CA ALA A 956 25.15 -28.30 -57.10
C ALA A 956 26.16 -27.46 -57.92
N GLY A 957 26.58 -26.29 -57.42
CA GLY A 957 27.52 -25.40 -58.11
C GLY A 957 26.93 -24.70 -59.34
N ARG A 958 25.61 -24.56 -59.41
CA ARG A 958 24.86 -23.96 -60.54
C ARG A 958 24.55 -22.47 -60.34
N ALA A 959 25.20 -21.80 -59.40
CA ALA A 959 24.89 -20.43 -59.02
C ALA A 959 25.22 -19.42 -60.14
N VAL A 960 24.25 -18.57 -60.48
CA VAL A 960 24.47 -17.25 -61.09
C VAL A 960 24.78 -16.30 -59.94
N ASP A 961 25.86 -15.53 -60.05
CA ASP A 961 26.29 -14.56 -59.04
C ASP A 961 25.14 -13.60 -58.69
N GLY A 962 24.75 -13.58 -57.41
CA GLY A 962 23.64 -12.75 -56.93
C GLY A 962 23.17 -13.06 -55.50
N LEU A 963 23.46 -14.24 -54.97
CA LEU A 963 23.31 -14.50 -53.54
C LEU A 963 24.56 -14.00 -52.82
N ALA A 964 24.51 -12.73 -52.39
CA ALA A 964 25.43 -12.23 -51.38
C ALA A 964 25.35 -13.18 -50.18
N ASP A 965 26.48 -13.78 -49.82
CA ASP A 965 26.63 -14.57 -48.60
C ASP A 965 26.29 -13.67 -47.39
N PRO A 966 25.19 -13.90 -46.66
CA PRO A 966 24.85 -13.10 -45.48
C PRO A 966 25.78 -13.42 -44.29
N THR A 967 26.79 -14.28 -44.45
CA THR A 967 27.64 -14.77 -43.36
C THR A 967 29.09 -14.31 -43.37
N ILE A 968 29.53 -13.46 -44.30
CA ILE A 968 30.85 -12.82 -44.23
C ILE A 968 30.69 -11.38 -43.70
N PRO A 969 31.11 -11.08 -42.45
CA PRO A 969 31.19 -9.70 -42.00
C PRO A 969 32.24 -8.98 -42.85
N ARG A 970 31.81 -7.93 -43.56
CA ARG A 970 32.75 -6.95 -44.13
C ARG A 970 33.53 -6.36 -42.95
N THR A 971 34.80 -6.74 -42.83
CA THR A 971 35.73 -6.06 -41.91
C THR A 971 36.01 -4.66 -42.45
N PRO A 972 36.24 -3.68 -41.56
CA PRO A 972 35.94 -2.27 -41.78
C PRO A 972 36.69 -1.61 -42.93
#